data_AF-A0A9P4WML8-F1
#
_entry.id   AF-A0A9P4WML8-F1
#
_cell.length_a   1.000
_cell.length_b   1.000
_cell.length_c   1.000
_cell.angle_alpha   90.00
_cell.angle_beta   90.00
_cell.angle_gamma   90.00
#
_symmetry.space_group_name_H-M   'P 1'
#
loop_
_entity.id
_entity.type
_entity.pdbx_description
1 polymer ?
#
loop_
_entity_poly.entity_id
_entity_poly.type
_entity_poly.pdbx_seq_one_letter_code
_entity_poly.pdbx_strand_id
1 'polypeptide(L)'
;MSATPTSDPEKKVEVFDEDDAVLAQLGYTQGNFGLVGMVGFSFSIVTSWTALSGVLIIGVETGGPPVMIWGWLATCIFTLAVAYSMAEMCSAYPLAGGQYSWVAILAPTSWARGFSYICGWFMLIGILAMGATNNFIATNFVLGTAQLNYGFTIERWHTVLCAYLITFIAMVSNIYCPHILNKLSKAILAWNMLSFVVCLATILATNDHKQSPEFVFSDFQNFTGWKPPYAVVLGLLQSAYGMCCYDAPAHMTEEIKNARKQAPRAIVMAVYMGFVTGFIWLIALSFCIGDLDATATTATGVPVIEILFNSTGSVAGASALTSMISVICLVASNSLMAEGSRSLYAFARDQGLPFSDLLSKVSSRSVPVYAVLLTGLVQIAFNSIYFGTVTGFNTIVAIATQGFYLSYAMPLLARIIAHFSGKKTRLEGPYSLGRYGIVLNIIGFLFLAFMCIIANFPSATPVDSENMNYTSAATGLIMLFSAIFWLTTGRTKFTGPESGHLLETDVSSDHSGLGENSYWEKSFRDSRWFTRGWTLQELIAPIHVDFFTREEERLVDKAEIRELIRNITGISLQVLQGTPVDQVSVEERFNWAKERRTKREEDESYSLLGIFDVQMPLIYGEGRSKAVRRLKNEIELAGRLRHRDRRTQYTPPKKQRLY
;
A
#
# COMPACT_ATOMS: atom_id res chain seq x y z
N MET A 1 50.72 -19.03 -36.70
CA MET A 1 49.44 -18.31 -36.58
C MET A 1 48.91 -18.54 -35.18
N SER A 2 49.15 -17.59 -34.27
CA SER A 2 48.82 -17.70 -32.85
C SER A 2 47.41 -17.18 -32.59
N ALA A 3 46.62 -18.00 -31.90
CA ALA A 3 45.27 -17.64 -31.46
C ALA A 3 45.33 -16.55 -30.38
N THR A 4 44.56 -15.50 -30.58
CA THR A 4 44.25 -14.42 -29.64
C THR A 4 43.45 -14.96 -28.44
N PRO A 5 43.78 -14.60 -27.19
CA PRO A 5 42.95 -14.95 -26.04
C PRO A 5 41.78 -13.96 -25.92
N THR A 6 40.57 -14.52 -25.85
CA THR A 6 39.31 -13.82 -25.54
C THR A 6 39.34 -13.25 -24.12
N SER A 7 39.03 -11.96 -23.99
CA SER A 7 38.84 -11.25 -22.73
C SER A 7 37.58 -11.72 -22.00
N ASP A 8 37.73 -12.17 -20.75
CA ASP A 8 36.61 -12.40 -19.83
C ASP A 8 35.86 -11.08 -19.53
N PRO A 9 34.53 -11.10 -19.37
CA PRO A 9 33.78 -9.89 -19.06
C PRO A 9 34.04 -9.46 -17.61
N GLU A 10 34.50 -8.22 -17.42
CA GLU A 10 34.59 -7.56 -16.11
C GLU A 10 33.23 -7.57 -15.41
N LYS A 11 33.13 -8.30 -14.29
CA LYS A 11 32.02 -8.15 -13.35
C LYS A 11 32.11 -6.76 -12.73
N LYS A 12 31.20 -5.86 -13.12
CA LYS A 12 30.93 -4.62 -12.39
C LYS A 12 30.63 -4.96 -10.93
N VAL A 13 31.46 -4.44 -10.03
CA VAL A 13 31.18 -4.40 -8.60
C VAL A 13 30.04 -3.40 -8.40
N GLU A 14 28.83 -3.89 -8.15
CA GLU A 14 27.73 -3.05 -7.68
C GLU A 14 28.05 -2.61 -6.26
N VAL A 15 28.25 -1.30 -6.09
CA VAL A 15 28.32 -0.66 -4.77
C VAL A 15 26.92 -0.70 -4.19
N PHE A 16 26.72 -1.49 -3.13
CA PHE A 16 25.46 -1.50 -2.37
C PHE A 16 25.27 -0.14 -1.68
N ASP A 17 24.09 0.46 -1.84
CA ASP A 17 23.68 1.71 -1.19
C ASP A 17 23.47 1.43 0.33
N GLU A 18 23.70 2.39 1.22
CA GLU A 18 23.55 2.19 2.69
C GLU A 18 22.13 1.70 3.08
N ASP A 19 21.14 2.05 2.26
CA ASP A 19 19.75 1.60 2.39
C ASP A 19 19.58 0.09 2.11
N ASP A 20 20.45 -0.52 1.30
CA ASP A 20 20.42 -1.95 0.93
C ASP A 20 20.86 -2.86 2.09
N ALA A 21 21.77 -2.38 2.93
CA ALA A 21 22.23 -3.09 4.11
C ALA A 21 21.13 -3.15 5.19
N VAL A 22 20.36 -2.07 5.35
CA VAL A 22 19.27 -1.99 6.34
C VAL A 22 18.12 -2.94 5.98
N LEU A 23 17.71 -2.99 4.71
CA LEU A 23 16.63 -3.87 4.26
C LEU A 23 17.03 -5.36 4.26
N ALA A 24 18.28 -5.66 3.89
CA ALA A 24 18.83 -7.02 3.97
C ALA A 24 19.00 -7.50 5.43
N GLN A 25 19.39 -6.62 6.35
CA GLN A 25 19.44 -6.90 7.80
C GLN A 25 18.05 -7.14 8.41
N LEU A 26 16.99 -6.59 7.79
CA LEU A 26 15.59 -6.80 8.19
C LEU A 26 14.95 -8.04 7.54
N GLY A 27 15.71 -8.82 6.76
CA GLY A 27 15.23 -10.06 6.15
C GLY A 27 14.42 -9.89 4.86
N TYR A 28 14.40 -8.69 4.26
CA TYR A 28 13.66 -8.42 3.02
C TYR A 28 14.56 -8.56 1.78
N THR A 29 14.14 -9.36 0.82
CA THR A 29 14.77 -9.45 -0.52
C THR A 29 14.37 -8.26 -1.39
N GLN A 30 15.32 -7.66 -2.13
CA GLN A 30 15.03 -6.55 -3.04
C GLN A 30 13.92 -6.89 -4.05
N GLY A 31 12.97 -5.96 -4.18
CA GLY A 31 11.86 -6.05 -5.13
C GLY A 31 12.22 -5.71 -6.59
N ASN A 32 11.34 -6.15 -7.50
CA ASN A 32 11.54 -6.04 -8.96
C ASN A 32 11.01 -4.72 -9.57
N PHE A 33 10.33 -3.86 -8.81
CA PHE A 33 9.73 -2.62 -9.34
C PHE A 33 10.68 -1.41 -9.23
N GLY A 34 10.92 -0.76 -10.37
CA GLY A 34 11.51 0.59 -10.43
C GLY A 34 10.43 1.68 -10.48
N LEU A 35 10.82 2.95 -10.36
CA LEU A 35 9.88 4.09 -10.29
C LEU A 35 8.81 4.10 -11.40
N VAL A 36 9.20 3.95 -12.66
CA VAL A 36 8.25 3.97 -13.80
C VAL A 36 7.25 2.81 -13.72
N GLY A 37 7.71 1.63 -13.28
CA GLY A 37 6.82 0.48 -13.09
C GLY A 37 5.81 0.74 -11.97
N MET A 38 6.25 1.38 -10.88
CA MET A 38 5.39 1.70 -9.74
C MET A 38 4.41 2.84 -10.03
N VAL A 39 4.84 3.89 -10.73
CA VAL A 39 3.94 4.94 -11.22
C VAL A 39 2.92 4.33 -12.18
N GLY A 40 3.35 3.42 -13.07
CA GLY A 40 2.45 2.70 -13.95
C GLY A 40 1.44 1.83 -13.20
N PHE A 41 1.88 1.11 -12.17
CA PHE A 41 1.01 0.33 -11.31
C PHE A 41 0.00 1.22 -10.56
N SER A 42 0.47 2.26 -9.87
CA SER A 42 -0.39 3.19 -9.12
C SER A 42 -1.39 3.90 -10.04
N PHE A 43 -0.93 4.41 -11.18
CA PHE A 43 -1.80 5.04 -12.16
C PHE A 43 -2.78 4.05 -12.79
N SER A 44 -2.42 2.76 -12.93
CA SER A 44 -3.34 1.71 -13.38
C SER A 44 -4.45 1.37 -12.39
N ILE A 45 -4.32 1.80 -11.13
CA ILE A 45 -5.36 1.67 -10.12
C ILE A 45 -6.19 2.96 -10.08
N VAL A 46 -5.53 4.11 -9.94
CA VAL A 46 -6.20 5.41 -9.84
C VAL A 46 -7.01 5.73 -11.11
N THR A 47 -6.42 5.51 -12.29
CA THR A 47 -7.01 5.68 -13.64
C THR A 47 -8.13 6.72 -13.75
N SER A 48 -7.92 7.93 -13.21
CA SER A 48 -9.02 8.85 -12.88
C SER A 48 -9.98 9.13 -14.03
N TRP A 49 -9.49 9.30 -15.25
CA TRP A 49 -10.36 9.59 -16.41
C TRP A 49 -11.29 8.42 -16.77
N THR A 50 -10.85 7.16 -16.66
CA THR A 50 -11.71 5.99 -16.86
C THR A 50 -12.61 5.73 -15.66
N ALA A 51 -12.12 5.97 -14.44
CA ALA A 51 -12.93 5.88 -13.22
C ALA A 51 -14.11 6.88 -13.28
N LEU A 52 -13.82 8.15 -13.59
CA LEU A 52 -14.82 9.20 -13.80
C LEU A 52 -15.81 8.87 -14.92
N SER A 53 -15.36 8.17 -15.96
CA SER A 53 -16.22 7.68 -17.05
C SER A 53 -17.22 6.63 -16.57
N GLY A 54 -16.78 5.71 -15.69
CA GLY A 54 -17.63 4.67 -15.13
C GLY A 54 -18.70 5.19 -14.18
N VAL A 55 -18.46 6.33 -13.51
CA VAL A 55 -19.40 6.96 -12.58
C VAL A 55 -19.96 8.29 -13.09
N LEU A 56 -19.92 8.52 -14.41
CA LEU A 56 -20.31 9.80 -15.01
C LEU A 56 -21.76 10.20 -14.67
N ILE A 57 -22.64 9.21 -14.52
CA ILE A 57 -24.05 9.39 -14.19
C ILE A 57 -24.25 10.25 -12.93
N ILE A 58 -23.40 10.09 -11.92
CA ILE A 58 -23.48 10.86 -10.67
C ILE A 58 -23.32 12.36 -10.97
N GLY A 59 -22.35 12.72 -11.81
CA GLY A 59 -22.09 14.11 -12.18
C GLY A 59 -23.19 14.72 -13.04
N VAL A 60 -23.73 13.94 -13.98
CA VAL A 60 -24.84 14.35 -14.84
C VAL A 60 -26.09 14.69 -14.01
N GLU A 61 -26.39 13.89 -12.98
CA GLU A 61 -27.60 14.07 -12.16
C GLU A 61 -27.49 15.19 -11.10
N THR A 62 -26.28 15.43 -10.55
CA THR A 62 -26.08 16.23 -9.32
C THR A 62 -25.58 17.66 -9.56
N GLY A 63 -25.46 18.08 -10.82
CA GLY A 63 -24.95 19.41 -11.13
C GLY A 63 -24.59 19.66 -12.58
N GLY A 64 -24.51 18.60 -13.39
CA GLY A 64 -24.11 18.66 -14.78
C GLY A 64 -22.63 19.06 -14.95
N PRO A 65 -22.26 19.51 -16.15
CA PRO A 65 -20.89 19.89 -16.49
C PRO A 65 -20.18 20.84 -15.51
N PRO A 66 -20.82 21.90 -14.97
CA PRO A 66 -20.13 22.83 -14.08
C PRO A 66 -19.65 22.16 -12.79
N VAL A 67 -20.49 21.33 -12.18
CA VAL A 67 -20.14 20.64 -10.92
C VAL A 67 -19.10 19.55 -11.16
N MET A 68 -19.18 18.85 -12.29
CA MET A 68 -18.17 17.87 -12.69
C MET A 68 -16.78 18.51 -12.81
N ILE A 69 -16.67 19.66 -13.49
CA ILE A 69 -15.39 20.34 -13.73
C ILE A 69 -14.85 21.00 -12.46
N TRP A 70 -15.64 21.85 -11.82
CA TRP A 70 -15.19 22.61 -10.64
C TRP A 70 -15.07 21.73 -9.40
N GLY A 71 -15.95 20.75 -9.26
CA GLY A 71 -15.88 19.74 -8.19
C GLY A 71 -14.63 18.88 -8.32
N TRP A 72 -14.25 18.49 -9.54
CA TRP A 72 -13.00 17.76 -9.79
C TRP A 72 -11.77 18.59 -9.41
N LEU A 73 -11.74 19.86 -9.83
CA LEU A 73 -10.65 20.78 -9.51
C LEU A 73 -10.48 20.94 -7.99
N ALA A 74 -11.57 21.23 -7.29
CA ALA A 74 -11.55 21.40 -5.83
C ALA A 74 -11.09 20.11 -5.13
N THR A 75 -11.67 18.96 -5.51
CA THR A 75 -11.34 17.65 -4.94
C THR A 75 -9.87 17.30 -5.14
N CYS A 76 -9.31 17.54 -6.32
CA CYS A 76 -7.90 17.26 -6.60
C CYS A 76 -6.96 18.12 -5.76
N ILE A 77 -7.27 19.40 -5.55
CA ILE A 77 -6.44 20.31 -4.74
C ILE A 77 -6.39 19.82 -3.29
N PHE A 78 -7.52 19.44 -2.69
CA PHE A 78 -7.53 18.91 -1.33
C PHE A 78 -6.92 17.51 -1.24
N THR A 79 -7.12 16.67 -2.25
CA THR A 79 -6.50 15.34 -2.33
C THR A 79 -4.97 15.44 -2.39
N LEU A 80 -4.40 16.44 -3.06
CA LEU A 80 -2.96 16.69 -3.04
C LEU A 80 -2.44 16.94 -1.62
N ALA A 81 -3.18 17.65 -0.77
CA ALA A 81 -2.79 17.83 0.63
C ALA A 81 -2.72 16.49 1.38
N VAL A 82 -3.69 15.59 1.15
CA VAL A 82 -3.68 14.23 1.71
C VAL A 82 -2.51 13.41 1.15
N ALA A 83 -2.29 13.45 -0.16
CA ALA A 83 -1.25 12.71 -0.84
C ALA A 83 0.15 13.11 -0.38
N TYR A 84 0.41 14.41 -0.20
CA TYR A 84 1.66 14.91 0.36
C TYR A 84 1.88 14.42 1.80
N SER A 85 0.84 14.47 2.63
CA SER A 85 0.89 13.97 4.00
C SER A 85 1.21 12.47 4.06
N MET A 86 0.53 11.65 3.24
CA MET A 86 0.78 10.22 3.16
C MET A 86 2.16 9.89 2.56
N ALA A 87 2.61 10.65 1.56
CA ALA A 87 3.94 10.52 0.98
C ALA A 87 5.05 10.78 2.03
N GLU A 88 4.88 11.77 2.89
CA GLU A 88 5.81 12.02 4.00
C GLU A 88 5.84 10.88 5.02
N MET A 89 4.68 10.30 5.36
CA MET A 89 4.61 9.14 6.26
C MET A 89 5.22 7.89 5.63
N CYS A 90 4.92 7.63 4.35
CA CYS A 90 5.48 6.51 3.58
C CYS A 90 7.01 6.62 3.42
N SER A 91 7.54 7.84 3.35
CA SER A 91 8.98 8.13 3.28
C SER A 91 9.70 7.80 4.59
N ALA A 92 9.08 8.17 5.72
CA ALA A 92 9.59 7.87 7.05
C ALA A 92 9.45 6.37 7.37
N TYR A 93 8.29 5.78 7.07
CA TYR A 93 7.92 4.41 7.41
C TYR A 93 7.35 3.66 6.18
N PRO A 94 8.21 3.11 5.30
CA PRO A 94 7.81 2.42 4.08
C PRO A 94 7.30 1.00 4.37
N LEU A 95 6.24 0.87 5.17
CA LEU A 95 5.70 -0.41 5.61
C LEU A 95 4.51 -0.83 4.74
N ALA A 96 4.45 -2.10 4.33
CA ALA A 96 3.39 -2.63 3.47
C ALA A 96 1.97 -2.50 4.09
N GLY A 97 1.89 -2.41 5.42
CA GLY A 97 0.63 -2.12 6.11
C GLY A 97 0.13 -0.68 5.95
N GLY A 98 0.91 0.21 5.33
CA GLY A 98 0.52 1.57 4.98
C GLY A 98 -0.14 2.33 6.12
N GLN A 99 -1.41 2.68 5.93
CA GLN A 99 -2.19 3.53 6.83
C GLN A 99 -2.27 2.98 8.26
N TYR A 100 -2.63 1.70 8.44
CA TYR A 100 -2.78 1.16 9.80
C TYR A 100 -1.44 1.08 10.53
N SER A 101 -0.36 0.85 9.79
CA SER A 101 1.00 0.85 10.32
C SER A 101 1.39 2.26 10.79
N TRP A 102 1.10 3.29 10.01
CA TRP A 102 1.36 4.67 10.41
C TRP A 102 0.52 5.09 11.61
N VAL A 103 -0.73 4.65 11.69
CA VAL A 103 -1.57 4.88 12.88
C VAL A 103 -0.95 4.24 14.12
N ALA A 104 -0.48 2.98 14.03
CA ALA A 104 0.14 2.30 15.17
C ALA A 104 1.38 3.04 15.70
N ILE A 105 2.18 3.62 14.79
CA ILE A 105 3.43 4.32 15.13
C ILE A 105 3.16 5.73 15.66
N LEU A 106 2.25 6.46 15.02
CA LEU A 106 2.04 7.90 15.26
C LEU A 106 1.05 8.18 16.39
N ALA A 107 0.05 7.32 16.60
CA ALA A 107 -0.95 7.56 17.63
C ALA A 107 -0.35 7.49 19.06
N PRO A 108 -0.98 8.14 20.05
CA PRO A 108 -0.59 7.98 21.45
C PRO A 108 -0.72 6.52 21.90
N THR A 109 0.26 6.04 22.68
CA THR A 109 0.43 4.61 23.01
C THR A 109 -0.80 3.98 23.65
N SER A 110 -1.52 4.73 24.48
CA SER A 110 -2.71 4.24 25.20
C SER A 110 -3.86 3.74 24.32
N TRP A 111 -3.96 4.21 23.07
CA TRP A 111 -5.02 3.80 22.13
C TRP A 111 -4.52 3.48 20.73
N ALA A 112 -3.21 3.54 20.48
CA ALA A 112 -2.59 3.30 19.17
C ALA A 112 -2.96 1.93 18.57
N ARG A 113 -2.89 0.85 19.36
CA ARG A 113 -3.21 -0.51 18.88
C ARG A 113 -4.66 -0.65 18.44
N GLY A 114 -5.60 -0.16 19.25
CA GLY A 114 -7.03 -0.23 18.92
C GLY A 114 -7.40 0.65 17.74
N PHE A 115 -6.81 1.85 17.67
CA PHE A 115 -7.05 2.78 16.56
C PHE A 115 -6.46 2.26 15.24
N SER A 116 -5.26 1.70 15.28
CA SER A 116 -4.63 1.01 14.14
C SER A 116 -5.46 -0.18 13.68
N TYR A 117 -6.01 -0.97 14.61
CA TYR A 117 -6.85 -2.12 14.27
C TYR A 117 -8.11 -1.70 13.49
N ILE A 118 -8.81 -0.65 13.96
CA ILE A 118 -9.98 -0.09 13.27
C ILE A 118 -9.58 0.47 11.89
N CYS A 119 -8.45 1.17 11.82
CA CYS A 119 -7.89 1.67 10.55
C CYS A 119 -7.65 0.53 9.55
N GLY A 120 -7.07 -0.59 10.02
CA GLY A 120 -6.84 -1.78 9.20
C GLY A 120 -8.11 -2.40 8.64
N TRP A 121 -9.20 -2.45 9.43
CA TRP A 121 -10.50 -2.93 8.94
C TRP A 121 -11.11 -2.02 7.86
N PHE A 122 -11.06 -0.70 8.05
CA PHE A 122 -11.55 0.25 7.04
C PHE A 122 -10.70 0.25 5.77
N MET A 123 -9.39 0.12 5.92
CA MET A 123 -8.47 -0.06 4.79
C MET A 123 -8.82 -1.33 4.00
N LEU A 124 -8.94 -2.48 4.69
CA LEU A 124 -9.23 -3.75 4.03
C LEU A 124 -10.58 -3.75 3.34
N ILE A 125 -11.65 -3.33 4.01
CA ILE A 125 -12.98 -3.30 3.41
C ILE A 125 -13.03 -2.35 2.21
N GLY A 126 -12.35 -1.19 2.30
CA GLY A 126 -12.22 -0.23 1.21
C GLY A 126 -11.56 -0.83 -0.02
N ILE A 127 -10.39 -1.46 0.15
CA ILE A 127 -9.65 -2.09 -0.97
C ILE A 127 -10.45 -3.26 -1.56
N LEU A 128 -11.05 -4.11 -0.73
CA LEU A 128 -11.84 -5.26 -1.20
C LEU A 128 -13.11 -4.82 -1.94
N ALA A 129 -13.83 -3.82 -1.43
CA ALA A 129 -15.01 -3.26 -2.07
C ALA A 129 -14.65 -2.53 -3.36
N MET A 130 -13.54 -1.80 -3.40
CA MET A 130 -13.07 -1.13 -4.62
C MET A 130 -12.75 -2.10 -5.74
N GLY A 131 -12.13 -3.24 -5.43
CA GLY A 131 -11.94 -4.32 -6.40
C GLY A 131 -13.25 -4.83 -6.99
N ALA A 132 -14.28 -5.05 -6.15
CA ALA A 132 -15.60 -5.46 -6.61
C ALA A 132 -16.25 -4.38 -7.51
N THR A 133 -16.23 -3.12 -7.07
CA THR A 133 -16.73 -1.97 -7.83
C THR A 133 -16.05 -1.83 -9.20
N ASN A 134 -14.72 -1.97 -9.26
CA ASN A 134 -14.01 -1.91 -10.53
C ASN A 134 -14.37 -3.09 -11.46
N ASN A 135 -14.54 -4.30 -10.92
CA ASN A 135 -14.99 -5.46 -11.72
C ASN A 135 -16.39 -5.22 -12.31
N PHE A 136 -17.27 -4.55 -11.56
CA PHE A 136 -18.59 -4.13 -12.03
C PHE A 136 -18.50 -3.05 -13.11
N ILE A 137 -17.69 -2.01 -12.93
CA ILE A 137 -17.47 -0.97 -13.96
C ILE A 137 -16.90 -1.57 -15.24
N ALA A 138 -15.88 -2.43 -15.14
CA ALA A 138 -15.31 -3.13 -16.29
C ALA A 138 -16.37 -3.95 -17.03
N THR A 139 -17.25 -4.62 -16.28
CA THR A 139 -18.37 -5.37 -16.85
C THR A 139 -19.35 -4.47 -17.60
N ASN A 140 -19.73 -3.33 -17.02
CA ASN A 140 -20.66 -2.40 -17.68
C ASN A 140 -20.11 -1.85 -18.98
N PHE A 141 -18.80 -1.59 -19.08
CA PHE A 141 -18.18 -1.21 -20.35
C PHE A 141 -18.25 -2.34 -21.39
N VAL A 142 -18.01 -3.58 -20.99
CA VAL A 142 -18.10 -4.75 -21.88
C VAL A 142 -19.54 -4.99 -22.36
N LEU A 143 -20.49 -5.02 -21.43
CA LEU A 143 -21.91 -5.26 -21.73
C LEU A 143 -22.53 -4.09 -22.49
N GLY A 144 -22.20 -2.85 -22.13
CA GLY A 144 -22.65 -1.65 -22.84
C GLY A 144 -22.16 -1.60 -24.29
N THR A 145 -20.91 -2.03 -24.54
CA THR A 145 -20.41 -2.18 -25.91
C THR A 145 -21.20 -3.23 -26.69
N ALA A 146 -21.48 -4.37 -26.05
CA ALA A 146 -22.28 -5.42 -26.68
C ALA A 146 -23.74 -4.96 -26.92
N GLN A 147 -24.32 -4.15 -26.04
CA GLN A 147 -25.65 -3.58 -26.21
C GLN A 147 -25.67 -2.62 -27.40
N LEU A 148 -24.65 -1.79 -27.56
CA LEU A 148 -24.52 -0.89 -28.70
C LEU A 148 -24.42 -1.62 -30.05
N ASN A 149 -23.77 -2.79 -30.09
CA ASN A 149 -23.59 -3.55 -31.33
C ASN A 149 -24.78 -4.45 -31.68
N TYR A 150 -25.41 -5.06 -30.68
CA TYR A 150 -26.38 -6.14 -30.87
C TYR A 150 -27.79 -5.81 -30.37
N GLY A 151 -27.98 -4.68 -29.66
CA GLY A 151 -29.27 -4.25 -29.13
C GLY A 151 -29.85 -5.16 -28.05
N PHE A 152 -29.05 -6.02 -27.43
CA PHE A 152 -29.56 -6.97 -26.41
C PHE A 152 -29.77 -6.27 -25.06
N THR A 153 -30.80 -6.67 -24.32
CA THR A 153 -31.09 -6.09 -23.00
C THR A 153 -30.12 -6.59 -21.94
N ILE A 154 -29.49 -5.67 -21.21
CA ILE A 154 -28.59 -6.00 -20.11
C ILE A 154 -29.42 -6.35 -18.88
N GLU A 155 -29.33 -7.60 -18.44
CA GLU A 155 -29.94 -8.08 -17.21
C GLU A 155 -28.91 -8.16 -16.08
N ARG A 156 -29.38 -8.06 -14.83
CA ARG A 156 -28.52 -8.05 -13.64
C ARG A 156 -27.61 -9.28 -13.55
N TRP A 157 -28.10 -10.45 -13.94
CA TRP A 157 -27.31 -11.68 -13.89
C TRP A 157 -26.19 -11.70 -14.96
N HIS A 158 -26.37 -11.04 -16.11
CA HIS A 158 -25.28 -10.86 -17.08
C HIS A 158 -24.12 -10.10 -16.42
N THR A 159 -24.45 -9.00 -15.72
CA THR A 159 -23.46 -8.16 -15.03
C THR A 159 -22.73 -8.93 -13.94
N VAL A 160 -23.46 -9.69 -13.10
CA VAL A 160 -22.80 -10.45 -12.02
C VAL A 160 -21.90 -11.56 -12.55
N LEU A 161 -22.36 -12.35 -13.53
CA LEU A 161 -21.56 -13.45 -14.07
C LEU A 161 -20.31 -12.97 -14.82
N CYS A 162 -20.40 -11.85 -15.56
CA CYS A 162 -19.25 -11.26 -16.20
C CYS A 162 -18.26 -10.69 -15.17
N ALA A 163 -18.74 -10.04 -14.10
CA ALA A 163 -17.89 -9.58 -13.00
C ALA A 163 -17.18 -10.74 -12.29
N TYR A 164 -17.83 -11.91 -12.14
CA TYR A 164 -17.19 -13.13 -11.62
C TYR A 164 -16.08 -13.62 -12.53
N LEU A 165 -16.30 -13.63 -13.84
CA LEU A 165 -15.28 -14.02 -14.81
C LEU A 165 -14.06 -13.11 -14.72
N ILE A 166 -14.26 -11.79 -14.66
CA ILE A 166 -13.18 -10.80 -14.49
C ILE A 166 -12.42 -11.05 -13.18
N THR A 167 -13.14 -11.25 -12.07
CA THR A 167 -12.53 -11.56 -10.76
C THR A 167 -11.70 -12.84 -10.82
N PHE A 168 -12.24 -13.90 -11.43
CA PHE A 168 -11.56 -15.18 -11.57
C PHE A 168 -10.27 -15.06 -12.41
N ILE A 169 -10.32 -14.34 -13.53
CA ILE A 169 -9.14 -14.07 -14.37
C ILE A 169 -8.08 -13.30 -13.57
N ALA A 170 -8.48 -12.29 -12.79
CA ALA A 170 -7.57 -11.52 -11.93
C ALA A 170 -6.93 -12.40 -10.84
N MET A 171 -7.69 -13.31 -10.22
CA MET A 171 -7.18 -14.27 -9.24
C MET A 171 -6.12 -15.20 -9.86
N VAL A 172 -6.46 -15.84 -10.99
CA VAL A 172 -5.55 -16.75 -11.70
C VAL A 172 -4.27 -16.01 -12.09
N SER A 173 -4.40 -14.82 -12.66
CA SER A 173 -3.26 -13.99 -13.07
C SER A 173 -2.35 -13.66 -11.88
N ASN A 174 -2.92 -13.34 -10.72
CA ASN A 174 -2.14 -13.05 -9.50
C ASN A 174 -1.48 -14.28 -8.87
N ILE A 175 -2.02 -15.48 -9.06
CA ILE A 175 -1.44 -16.74 -8.55
C ILE A 175 -0.32 -17.26 -9.46
N TYR A 176 -0.50 -17.20 -10.77
CA TYR A 176 0.40 -17.85 -11.74
C TYR A 176 1.34 -16.90 -12.47
N CYS A 177 0.99 -15.62 -12.60
CA CYS A 177 1.73 -14.66 -13.41
C CYS A 177 2.34 -13.47 -12.64
N PRO A 178 2.79 -13.59 -11.36
CA PRO A 178 3.30 -12.44 -10.61
C PRO A 178 4.52 -11.79 -11.27
N HIS A 179 5.39 -12.58 -11.91
CA HIS A 179 6.58 -12.10 -12.64
C HIS A 179 6.25 -11.25 -13.88
N ILE A 180 5.05 -11.41 -14.45
CA ILE A 180 4.61 -10.68 -15.64
C ILE A 180 3.97 -9.33 -15.24
N LEU A 181 3.48 -9.21 -14.00
CA LEU A 181 2.78 -8.01 -13.51
C LEU A 181 3.60 -6.74 -13.76
N ASN A 182 4.90 -6.73 -13.46
CA ASN A 182 5.75 -5.55 -13.69
C ASN A 182 5.85 -5.16 -15.17
N LYS A 183 5.91 -6.14 -16.10
CA LYS A 183 5.91 -5.86 -17.54
C LYS A 183 4.54 -5.34 -17.99
N LEU A 184 3.47 -5.94 -17.48
CA LEU A 184 2.09 -5.53 -17.74
C LEU A 184 1.83 -4.11 -17.23
N SER A 185 2.31 -3.73 -16.05
CA SER A 185 2.17 -2.39 -15.47
C SER A 185 2.84 -1.30 -16.32
N LYS A 186 3.98 -1.59 -16.96
CA LYS A 186 4.62 -0.64 -17.88
C LYS A 186 3.86 -0.54 -19.21
N ALA A 187 3.44 -1.67 -19.76
CA ALA A 187 2.68 -1.71 -21.00
C ALA A 187 1.31 -1.02 -20.85
N ILE A 188 0.62 -1.24 -19.73
CA ILE A 188 -0.68 -0.64 -19.48
C ILE A 188 -0.58 0.86 -19.24
N LEU A 189 0.50 1.37 -18.65
CA LEU A 189 0.71 2.81 -18.53
C LEU A 189 0.76 3.46 -19.92
N ALA A 190 1.53 2.87 -20.84
CA ALA A 190 1.60 3.35 -22.23
C ALA A 190 0.25 3.23 -22.95
N TRP A 191 -0.44 2.08 -22.80
CA TRP A 191 -1.78 1.87 -23.35
C TRP A 191 -2.79 2.88 -22.80
N ASN A 192 -2.77 3.18 -21.50
CA ASN A 192 -3.69 4.10 -20.86
C ASN A 192 -3.49 5.52 -21.41
N MET A 193 -2.24 6.00 -21.49
CA MET A 193 -1.94 7.31 -22.07
C MET A 193 -2.29 7.39 -23.57
N LEU A 194 -2.00 6.33 -24.33
CA LEU A 194 -2.40 6.24 -25.74
C LEU A 194 -3.93 6.29 -25.88
N SER A 195 -4.65 5.51 -25.07
CA SER A 195 -6.11 5.44 -25.09
C SER A 195 -6.73 6.79 -24.73
N PHE A 196 -6.20 7.46 -23.72
CA PHE A 196 -6.62 8.80 -23.33
C PHE A 196 -6.49 9.77 -24.51
N VAL A 197 -5.31 9.84 -25.16
CA VAL A 197 -5.08 10.75 -26.29
C VAL A 197 -5.96 10.40 -27.48
N VAL A 198 -6.10 9.12 -27.83
CA VAL A 198 -6.92 8.68 -28.96
C VAL A 198 -8.40 8.97 -28.72
N CYS A 199 -8.93 8.65 -27.54
CA CYS A 199 -10.32 8.93 -27.20
C CYS A 199 -10.58 10.44 -27.22
N LEU A 200 -9.70 11.23 -26.58
CA LEU A 200 -9.81 12.68 -26.53
C LEU A 200 -9.79 13.32 -27.92
N ALA A 201 -8.80 12.96 -28.74
CA ALA A 201 -8.66 13.50 -30.08
C ALA A 201 -9.84 13.11 -30.96
N THR A 202 -10.32 11.86 -30.86
CA THR A 202 -11.43 11.38 -31.67
C THR A 202 -12.72 12.11 -31.34
N ILE A 203 -13.14 12.17 -30.07
CA ILE A 203 -14.41 12.84 -29.72
C ILE A 203 -14.40 14.33 -30.08
N LEU A 204 -13.26 15.01 -29.89
CA LEU A 204 -13.15 16.43 -30.21
C LEU A 204 -13.12 16.68 -31.72
N ALA A 205 -12.51 15.78 -32.50
CA ALA A 205 -12.41 15.92 -33.95
C ALA A 205 -13.68 15.51 -34.70
N THR A 206 -14.43 14.52 -34.19
CA THR A 206 -15.60 13.98 -34.90
C THR A 206 -16.93 14.59 -34.45
N ASN A 207 -16.99 15.22 -33.27
CA ASN A 207 -18.22 15.84 -32.80
C ASN A 207 -18.39 17.25 -33.39
N ASP A 208 -19.30 17.41 -34.35
CA ASP A 208 -19.61 18.70 -34.97
C ASP A 208 -20.56 19.58 -34.13
N HIS A 209 -21.22 18.99 -33.12
CA HIS A 209 -22.25 19.64 -32.30
C HIS A 209 -21.81 19.78 -30.85
N LYS A 210 -20.76 20.59 -30.64
CA LYS A 210 -20.24 20.87 -29.29
C LYS A 210 -21.15 21.81 -28.52
N GLN A 211 -21.30 21.56 -27.22
CA GLN A 211 -22.04 22.42 -26.30
C GLN A 211 -21.39 23.81 -26.17
N SER A 212 -22.20 24.80 -25.77
CA SER A 212 -21.70 26.15 -25.56
C SER A 212 -20.80 26.21 -24.31
N PRO A 213 -19.80 27.12 -24.26
CA PRO A 213 -19.01 27.33 -23.05
C PRO A 213 -19.85 27.72 -21.83
N GLU A 214 -20.96 28.43 -22.04
CA GLU A 214 -21.90 28.79 -20.97
C GLU A 214 -22.55 27.55 -20.35
N PHE A 215 -22.99 26.61 -21.19
CA PHE A 215 -23.51 25.32 -20.73
C PHE A 215 -22.47 24.54 -19.91
N VAL A 216 -21.24 24.47 -20.43
CA VAL A 216 -20.16 23.67 -19.82
C VAL A 216 -19.69 24.24 -18.47
N PHE A 217 -19.56 25.57 -18.35
CA PHE A 217 -18.90 26.17 -17.18
C PHE A 217 -19.86 26.79 -16.16
N SER A 218 -21.10 27.08 -16.54
CA SER A 218 -22.02 27.89 -15.72
C SER A 218 -23.42 27.32 -15.58
N ASP A 219 -23.92 26.56 -16.56
CA ASP A 219 -25.31 26.09 -16.56
C ASP A 219 -25.53 24.89 -15.63
N PHE A 220 -26.03 25.18 -14.44
CA PHE A 220 -26.22 24.19 -13.39
C PHE A 220 -27.50 23.36 -13.62
N GLN A 221 -27.33 22.04 -13.69
CA GLN A 221 -28.41 21.08 -13.93
C GLN A 221 -28.61 20.20 -12.71
N ASN A 222 -29.85 19.99 -12.26
CA ASN A 222 -30.11 19.26 -11.02
C ASN A 222 -31.33 18.34 -11.13
N PHE A 223 -31.06 17.05 -11.14
CA PHE A 223 -32.04 15.96 -11.26
C PHE A 223 -32.23 15.21 -9.93
N THR A 224 -31.61 15.66 -8.84
CA THR A 224 -31.63 14.97 -7.54
C THR A 224 -32.88 15.23 -6.70
N GLY A 225 -33.66 16.27 -7.05
CA GLY A 225 -34.76 16.78 -6.22
C GLY A 225 -34.30 17.61 -5.01
N TRP A 226 -33.01 17.63 -4.67
CA TRP A 226 -32.48 18.44 -3.58
C TRP A 226 -32.32 19.90 -3.96
N LYS A 227 -32.20 20.79 -2.97
CA LYS A 227 -31.85 22.19 -3.22
C LYS A 227 -30.43 22.32 -3.81
N PRO A 228 -30.18 23.30 -4.70
CA PRO A 228 -28.91 23.41 -5.43
C PRO A 228 -27.63 23.29 -4.60
N PRO A 229 -27.48 23.92 -3.40
CA PRO A 229 -26.24 23.82 -2.64
C PRO A 229 -25.88 22.39 -2.22
N TYR A 230 -26.88 21.57 -1.91
CA TYR A 230 -26.65 20.19 -1.51
C TYR A 230 -26.42 19.26 -2.71
N ALA A 231 -27.08 19.52 -3.85
CA ALA A 231 -26.80 18.81 -5.10
C ALA A 231 -25.33 19.01 -5.54
N VAL A 232 -24.79 20.23 -5.46
CA VAL A 232 -23.35 20.50 -5.71
C VAL A 232 -22.44 19.65 -4.82
N VAL A 233 -22.80 19.51 -3.54
CA VAL A 233 -22.05 18.71 -2.57
C VAL A 233 -22.11 17.21 -2.89
N LEU A 234 -23.26 16.71 -3.37
CA LEU A 234 -23.39 15.34 -3.88
C LEU A 234 -22.50 15.09 -5.11
N GLY A 235 -22.38 16.05 -6.02
CA GLY A 235 -21.51 15.93 -7.19
C GLY A 235 -20.02 15.78 -6.87
N LEU A 236 -19.59 16.23 -5.69
CA LEU A 236 -18.22 15.98 -5.22
C LEU A 236 -17.94 14.50 -4.97
N LEU A 237 -18.96 13.66 -4.77
CA LEU A 237 -18.79 12.21 -4.57
C LEU A 237 -18.21 11.53 -5.80
N GLN A 238 -18.60 11.97 -7.01
CA GLN A 238 -18.00 11.49 -8.26
C GLN A 238 -16.49 11.77 -8.30
N SER A 239 -16.13 13.00 -7.93
CA SER A 239 -14.73 13.43 -7.91
C SER A 239 -13.93 12.70 -6.83
N ALA A 240 -14.52 12.47 -5.65
CA ALA A 240 -13.90 11.69 -4.59
C ALA A 240 -13.63 10.24 -5.03
N TYR A 241 -14.60 9.60 -5.68
CA TYR A 241 -14.42 8.26 -6.24
C TYR A 241 -13.26 8.23 -7.25
N GLY A 242 -13.20 9.19 -8.17
CA GLY A 242 -12.14 9.28 -9.17
C GLY A 242 -10.73 9.60 -8.61
N MET A 243 -10.65 10.01 -7.34
CA MET A 243 -9.42 10.34 -6.60
C MET A 243 -9.19 9.41 -5.39
N CYS A 244 -9.47 8.12 -5.55
CA CYS A 244 -9.15 7.08 -4.56
C CYS A 244 -7.89 6.28 -4.94
N CYS A 245 -7.36 5.50 -3.99
CA CYS A 245 -6.36 4.45 -4.21
C CYS A 245 -4.98 4.92 -4.69
N TYR A 246 -4.67 6.21 -4.54
CA TYR A 246 -3.34 6.75 -4.90
C TYR A 246 -2.22 6.28 -3.96
N ASP A 247 -2.56 5.66 -2.84
CA ASP A 247 -1.64 5.10 -1.86
C ASP A 247 -1.24 3.65 -2.14
N ALA A 248 -1.70 3.05 -3.23
CA ALA A 248 -1.31 1.70 -3.65
C ALA A 248 0.21 1.42 -3.58
N PRO A 249 1.13 2.36 -3.91
CA PRO A 249 2.57 2.16 -3.71
C PRO A 249 2.99 1.88 -2.27
N ALA A 250 2.25 2.38 -1.27
CA ALA A 250 2.53 2.12 0.15
C ALA A 250 2.28 0.66 0.52
N HIS A 251 1.34 -0.01 -0.14
CA HIS A 251 1.01 -1.43 0.09
C HIS A 251 1.95 -2.40 -0.60
N MET A 252 2.84 -1.89 -1.45
CA MET A 252 3.79 -2.68 -2.22
C MET A 252 5.24 -2.34 -1.90
N THR A 253 5.54 -1.63 -0.81
CA THR A 253 6.89 -1.14 -0.50
C THR A 253 7.96 -2.24 -0.47
N GLU A 254 7.60 -3.46 -0.07
CA GLU A 254 8.46 -4.65 -0.07
C GLU A 254 8.92 -5.06 -1.49
N GLU A 255 8.18 -4.66 -2.55
CA GLU A 255 8.48 -4.98 -3.95
C GLU A 255 9.16 -3.81 -4.72
N ILE A 256 9.45 -2.68 -4.05
CA ILE A 256 9.99 -1.44 -4.65
C ILE A 256 11.45 -1.23 -4.29
N LYS A 257 12.28 -0.92 -5.30
CA LYS A 257 13.66 -0.45 -5.07
C LYS A 257 13.68 0.93 -4.44
N ASN A 258 14.45 1.13 -3.37
CA ASN A 258 14.54 2.40 -2.65
C ASN A 258 13.16 2.94 -2.23
N ALA A 259 12.36 2.10 -1.55
CA ALA A 259 10.97 2.37 -1.19
C ALA A 259 10.76 3.74 -0.51
N ARG A 260 11.66 4.14 0.40
CA ARG A 260 11.64 5.45 1.10
C ARG A 260 11.66 6.67 0.17
N LYS A 261 12.21 6.53 -1.03
CA LYS A 261 12.29 7.61 -2.04
C LYS A 261 11.27 7.43 -3.15
N GLN A 262 11.07 6.20 -3.62
CA GLN A 262 10.26 5.94 -4.81
C GLN A 262 8.77 5.83 -4.52
N ALA A 263 8.36 5.19 -3.42
CA ALA A 263 6.94 5.06 -3.10
C ALA A 263 6.27 6.43 -2.85
N PRO A 264 6.85 7.36 -2.06
CA PRO A 264 6.30 8.71 -1.89
C PRO A 264 6.13 9.48 -3.21
N ARG A 265 7.12 9.37 -4.10
CA ARG A 265 7.07 10.01 -5.43
C ARG A 265 5.96 9.41 -6.29
N ALA A 266 5.80 8.08 -6.27
CA ALA A 266 4.75 7.40 -7.02
C ALA A 266 3.34 7.79 -6.54
N ILE A 267 3.13 7.94 -5.23
CA ILE A 267 1.86 8.42 -4.65
C ILE A 267 1.50 9.80 -5.22
N VAL A 268 2.42 10.77 -5.09
CA VAL A 268 2.17 12.15 -5.53
C VAL A 268 2.01 12.25 -7.06
N MET A 269 2.84 11.52 -7.81
CA MET A 269 2.75 11.50 -9.28
C MET A 269 1.43 10.92 -9.78
N ALA A 270 0.91 9.86 -9.13
CA ALA A 270 -0.37 9.27 -9.51
C ALA A 270 -1.52 10.29 -9.36
N VAL A 271 -1.51 11.09 -8.29
CA VAL A 271 -2.48 12.16 -8.08
C VAL A 271 -2.35 13.25 -9.14
N TYR A 272 -1.14 13.72 -9.46
CA TYR A 272 -0.97 14.73 -10.53
C TYR A 272 -1.43 14.22 -11.90
N MET A 273 -1.07 12.98 -12.25
CA MET A 273 -1.51 12.37 -13.50
C MET A 273 -3.03 12.20 -13.56
N GLY A 274 -3.63 11.72 -12.47
CA GLY A 274 -5.08 11.60 -12.32
C GLY A 274 -5.77 12.96 -12.47
N PHE A 275 -5.31 13.98 -11.76
CA PHE A 275 -5.84 15.34 -11.82
C PHE A 275 -5.83 15.87 -13.26
N VAL A 276 -4.68 15.87 -13.93
CA VAL A 276 -4.55 16.42 -15.30
C VAL A 276 -5.40 15.64 -16.29
N THR A 277 -5.32 14.31 -16.29
CA THR A 277 -6.08 13.48 -17.25
C THR A 277 -7.58 13.57 -17.02
N GLY A 278 -8.03 13.51 -15.76
CA GLY A 278 -9.43 13.67 -15.38
C GLY A 278 -9.99 15.05 -15.75
N PHE A 279 -9.22 16.13 -15.52
CA PHE A 279 -9.68 17.49 -15.80
C PHE A 279 -9.88 17.72 -17.29
N ILE A 280 -8.89 17.34 -18.11
CA ILE A 280 -8.97 17.45 -19.57
C ILE A 280 -10.10 16.58 -20.11
N TRP A 281 -10.24 15.35 -19.60
CA TRP A 281 -11.27 14.42 -20.03
C TRP A 281 -12.69 14.93 -19.73
N LEU A 282 -12.93 15.42 -18.50
CA LEU A 282 -14.24 15.94 -18.10
C LEU A 282 -14.64 17.17 -18.91
N ILE A 283 -13.70 18.07 -19.22
CA ILE A 283 -13.97 19.21 -20.10
C ILE A 283 -14.37 18.71 -21.49
N ALA A 284 -13.60 17.79 -22.07
CA ALA A 284 -13.89 17.28 -23.41
C ALA A 284 -15.23 16.54 -23.48
N LEU A 285 -15.53 15.68 -22.50
CA LEU A 285 -16.83 15.03 -22.39
C LEU A 285 -17.95 16.06 -22.24
N SER A 286 -17.76 17.10 -21.42
CA SER A 286 -18.77 18.15 -21.22
C SER A 286 -19.06 18.94 -22.48
N PHE A 287 -18.06 19.19 -23.33
CA PHE A 287 -18.29 19.81 -24.64
C PHE A 287 -18.96 18.86 -25.63
N CYS A 288 -18.71 17.56 -25.52
CA CYS A 288 -19.25 16.54 -26.43
C CYS A 288 -20.55 15.90 -25.91
N ILE A 289 -21.00 16.27 -24.70
CA ILE A 289 -22.21 15.71 -24.10
C ILE A 289 -23.40 16.22 -24.91
N GLY A 290 -24.21 15.29 -25.40
CA GLY A 290 -25.41 15.62 -26.15
C GLY A 290 -26.54 16.03 -25.21
N ASP A 291 -27.73 15.49 -25.48
CA ASP A 291 -28.86 15.61 -24.57
C ASP A 291 -28.58 14.87 -23.24
N LEU A 292 -28.81 15.55 -22.11
CA LEU A 292 -28.50 15.00 -20.79
C LEU A 292 -29.44 13.85 -20.40
N ASP A 293 -30.73 13.94 -20.75
CA ASP A 293 -31.71 12.91 -20.43
C ASP A 293 -31.43 11.62 -21.20
N ALA A 294 -31.13 11.72 -22.50
CA ALA A 294 -30.73 10.59 -23.33
C ALA A 294 -29.42 9.95 -22.83
N THR A 295 -28.47 10.79 -22.38
CA THR A 295 -27.19 10.35 -21.83
C THR A 295 -27.37 9.64 -20.48
N ALA A 296 -28.28 10.12 -19.62
CA ALA A 296 -28.58 9.54 -18.32
C ALA A 296 -29.36 8.22 -18.42
N THR A 297 -30.25 8.11 -19.41
CA THR A 297 -31.15 6.95 -19.59
C THR A 297 -30.72 5.98 -20.69
N THR A 298 -29.47 6.09 -21.18
CA THR A 298 -28.95 5.26 -22.27
C THR A 298 -29.11 3.76 -22.00
N ALA A 299 -29.54 3.02 -23.03
CA ALA A 299 -29.70 1.57 -22.97
C ALA A 299 -28.36 0.83 -22.77
N THR A 300 -27.23 1.50 -23.03
CA THR A 300 -25.89 0.94 -22.75
C THR A 300 -25.60 0.84 -21.26
N GLY A 301 -26.34 1.56 -20.42
CA GLY A 301 -26.10 1.68 -18.97
C GLY A 301 -24.84 2.46 -18.60
N VAL A 302 -24.10 2.99 -19.58
CA VAL A 302 -22.85 3.74 -19.36
C VAL A 302 -22.87 5.03 -20.19
N PRO A 303 -23.12 6.20 -19.55
CA PRO A 303 -23.27 7.48 -20.23
C PRO A 303 -22.12 7.84 -21.20
N VAL A 304 -20.88 7.46 -20.88
CA VAL A 304 -19.74 7.72 -21.77
C VAL A 304 -19.86 6.98 -23.09
N ILE A 305 -20.39 5.75 -23.13
CA ILE A 305 -20.57 5.02 -24.39
C ILE A 305 -21.52 5.77 -25.32
N GLU A 306 -22.59 6.32 -24.76
CA GLU A 306 -23.55 7.17 -25.49
C GLU A 306 -22.87 8.42 -26.05
N ILE A 307 -22.05 9.11 -25.27
CA ILE A 307 -21.29 10.29 -25.72
C ILE A 307 -20.31 9.91 -26.85
N LEU A 308 -19.62 8.77 -26.73
CA LEU A 308 -18.71 8.28 -27.77
C LEU A 308 -19.47 7.94 -29.07
N PHE A 309 -20.65 7.35 -28.96
CA PHE A 309 -21.52 7.07 -30.11
C PHE A 309 -22.01 8.35 -30.77
N ASN A 310 -22.58 9.27 -30.00
CA ASN A 310 -23.08 10.55 -30.51
C ASN A 310 -21.97 11.42 -31.11
N SER A 311 -20.75 11.33 -30.58
CA SER A 311 -19.59 12.06 -31.11
C SER A 311 -19.04 11.45 -32.40
N THR A 312 -19.07 10.14 -32.56
CA THR A 312 -18.48 9.45 -33.74
C THR A 312 -19.47 9.17 -34.85
N GLY A 313 -20.78 9.14 -34.54
CA GLY A 313 -21.84 8.72 -35.46
C GLY A 313 -21.72 7.26 -35.94
N SER A 314 -20.85 6.45 -35.31
CA SER A 314 -20.50 5.11 -35.77
C SER A 314 -20.42 4.14 -34.60
N VAL A 315 -21.21 3.06 -34.67
CA VAL A 315 -21.16 1.95 -33.70
C VAL A 315 -19.74 1.36 -33.62
N ALA A 316 -19.08 1.17 -34.76
CA ALA A 316 -17.72 0.62 -34.79
C ALA A 316 -16.69 1.57 -34.17
N GLY A 317 -16.82 2.88 -34.42
CA GLY A 317 -15.96 3.91 -33.84
C GLY A 317 -16.09 3.97 -32.32
N ALA A 318 -17.32 4.10 -31.83
CA ALA A 318 -17.61 4.10 -30.39
C ALA A 318 -17.13 2.80 -29.72
N SER A 319 -17.40 1.64 -30.32
CA SER A 319 -16.98 0.35 -29.78
C SER A 319 -15.46 0.20 -29.68
N ALA A 320 -14.71 0.74 -30.66
CA ALA A 320 -13.26 0.75 -30.62
C ALA A 320 -12.74 1.59 -29.43
N LEU A 321 -13.26 2.80 -29.25
CA LEU A 321 -12.89 3.68 -28.14
C LEU A 321 -13.28 3.07 -26.78
N THR A 322 -14.49 2.52 -26.67
CA THR A 322 -14.94 1.85 -25.44
C THR A 322 -14.13 0.60 -25.11
N SER A 323 -13.69 -0.15 -26.13
CA SER A 323 -12.82 -1.32 -25.93
C SER A 323 -11.46 -0.91 -25.35
N MET A 324 -10.93 0.25 -25.74
CA MET A 324 -9.68 0.78 -25.17
C MET A 324 -9.82 1.07 -23.67
N ILE A 325 -10.94 1.68 -23.27
CA ILE A 325 -11.29 1.92 -21.85
C ILE A 325 -11.51 0.59 -21.11
N SER A 326 -12.22 -0.36 -21.73
CA SER A 326 -12.49 -1.67 -21.14
C SER A 326 -11.20 -2.41 -20.80
N VAL A 327 -10.20 -2.39 -21.69
CA VAL A 327 -8.88 -2.99 -21.43
C VAL A 327 -8.19 -2.37 -20.22
N ILE A 328 -8.32 -1.04 -20.04
CA ILE A 328 -7.79 -0.35 -18.85
C ILE A 328 -8.48 -0.87 -17.58
N CYS A 329 -9.81 -0.93 -17.56
CA CYS A 329 -10.57 -1.41 -16.41
C CYS A 329 -10.29 -2.89 -16.07
N LEU A 330 -10.06 -3.74 -17.08
CA LEU A 330 -9.67 -5.14 -16.88
C LEU A 330 -8.29 -5.28 -16.24
N VAL A 331 -7.31 -4.47 -16.66
CA VAL A 331 -5.99 -4.48 -16.03
C VAL A 331 -6.04 -3.86 -14.64
N ALA A 332 -6.83 -2.80 -14.43
CA ALA A 332 -7.08 -2.24 -13.10
C ALA A 332 -7.66 -3.28 -12.13
N SER A 333 -8.56 -4.16 -12.61
CA SER A 333 -9.12 -5.28 -11.83
C SER A 333 -8.01 -6.22 -11.34
N ASN A 334 -7.05 -6.52 -12.20
CA ASN A 334 -5.91 -7.34 -11.86
C ASN A 334 -4.95 -6.64 -10.88
N SER A 335 -4.73 -5.33 -11.02
CA SER A 335 -3.92 -4.53 -10.08
C SER A 335 -4.56 -4.41 -8.70
N LEU A 336 -5.88 -4.19 -8.62
CA LEU A 336 -6.65 -4.14 -7.37
C LEU A 336 -6.69 -5.50 -6.66
N MET A 337 -6.75 -6.60 -7.41
CA MET A 337 -6.58 -7.95 -6.86
C MET A 337 -5.18 -8.14 -6.26
N ALA A 338 -4.15 -7.61 -6.92
CA ALA A 338 -2.79 -7.64 -6.41
C ALA A 338 -2.71 -6.87 -5.10
N GLU A 339 -3.05 -5.58 -5.11
CA GLU A 339 -3.05 -4.71 -3.93
C GLU A 339 -3.86 -5.30 -2.77
N GLY A 340 -5.12 -5.66 -3.00
CA GLY A 340 -6.00 -6.19 -1.97
C GLY A 340 -5.51 -7.47 -1.32
N SER A 341 -4.91 -8.37 -2.11
CA SER A 341 -4.32 -9.61 -1.55
C SER A 341 -3.06 -9.35 -0.73
N ARG A 342 -2.24 -8.33 -1.07
CA ARG A 342 -1.05 -7.96 -0.30
C ARG A 342 -1.43 -7.24 0.99
N SER A 343 -2.38 -6.31 0.95
CA SER A 343 -2.89 -5.63 2.15
C SER A 343 -3.57 -6.61 3.11
N LEU A 344 -4.34 -7.58 2.59
CA LEU A 344 -4.93 -8.65 3.39
C LEU A 344 -3.86 -9.52 4.04
N TYR A 345 -2.85 -9.92 3.25
CA TYR A 345 -1.71 -10.68 3.76
C TYR A 345 -0.95 -9.93 4.86
N ALA A 346 -0.65 -8.64 4.67
CA ALA A 346 0.07 -7.83 5.65
C ALA A 346 -0.72 -7.68 6.95
N PHE A 347 -2.03 -7.41 6.86
CA PHE A 347 -2.88 -7.33 8.04
C PHE A 347 -3.04 -8.69 8.73
N ALA A 348 -3.08 -9.79 7.97
CA ALA A 348 -3.09 -11.14 8.53
C ALA A 348 -1.76 -11.49 9.23
N ARG A 349 -0.61 -11.11 8.65
CA ARG A 349 0.72 -11.30 9.22
C ARG A 349 0.82 -10.65 10.60
N ASP A 350 0.29 -9.44 10.73
CA ASP A 350 0.28 -8.67 11.98
C ASP A 350 -0.85 -9.11 12.95
N GLN A 351 -1.43 -10.31 12.73
CA GLN A 351 -2.51 -10.90 13.54
C GLN A 351 -3.79 -10.05 13.59
N GLY A 352 -4.08 -9.33 12.51
CA GLY A 352 -5.26 -8.48 12.36
C GLY A 352 -6.57 -9.23 12.07
N LEU A 353 -6.49 -10.47 11.57
CA LEU A 353 -7.65 -11.24 11.09
C LEU A 353 -7.87 -12.56 11.84
N PRO A 354 -9.10 -13.10 11.85
CA PRO A 354 -9.30 -14.50 12.19
C PRO A 354 -8.56 -15.40 11.19
N PHE A 355 -8.03 -16.53 11.66
CA PHE A 355 -7.23 -17.46 10.84
C PHE A 355 -5.97 -16.83 10.22
N SER A 356 -5.39 -15.81 10.87
CA SER A 356 -4.14 -15.17 10.46
C SER A 356 -3.04 -16.16 10.11
N ASP A 357 -2.88 -17.26 10.85
CA ASP A 357 -1.86 -18.29 10.57
C ASP A 357 -2.01 -19.00 9.22
N LEU A 358 -3.21 -18.99 8.62
CA LEU A 358 -3.46 -19.51 7.28
C LEU A 358 -3.32 -18.42 6.22
N LEU A 359 -3.87 -17.24 6.50
CA LEU A 359 -3.91 -16.10 5.58
C LEU A 359 -2.54 -15.45 5.38
N SER A 360 -1.64 -15.55 6.36
CA SER A 360 -0.24 -15.09 6.29
C SER A 360 0.72 -16.12 5.69
N LYS A 361 0.24 -17.25 5.15
CA LYS A 361 1.11 -18.23 4.49
C LYS A 361 1.45 -17.82 3.07
N VAL A 362 2.75 -17.75 2.79
CA VAL A 362 3.30 -17.57 1.43
C VAL A 362 3.58 -18.94 0.81
N SER A 363 3.19 -19.12 -0.45
CA SER A 363 3.46 -20.35 -1.21
C SER A 363 4.92 -20.43 -1.69
N SER A 364 5.34 -21.57 -2.23
CA SER A 364 6.66 -21.73 -2.86
C SER A 364 6.92 -20.80 -4.05
N ARG A 365 5.88 -20.13 -4.55
CA ARG A 365 5.96 -19.13 -5.63
C ARG A 365 6.10 -17.70 -5.13
N SER A 366 6.33 -17.50 -3.83
CA SER A 366 6.39 -16.17 -3.18
C SER A 366 5.08 -15.37 -3.32
N VAL A 367 3.94 -16.05 -3.41
CA VAL A 367 2.60 -15.43 -3.50
C VAL A 367 1.73 -15.91 -2.34
N PRO A 368 0.98 -15.02 -1.65
CA PRO A 368 0.04 -15.40 -0.59
C PRO A 368 -1.27 -15.91 -1.18
N VAL A 369 -1.27 -17.18 -1.63
CA VAL A 369 -2.41 -17.78 -2.37
C VAL A 369 -3.72 -17.71 -1.58
N TYR A 370 -3.70 -17.99 -0.28
CA TYR A 370 -4.91 -17.92 0.55
C TYR A 370 -5.48 -16.50 0.66
N ALA A 371 -4.61 -15.48 0.71
CA ALA A 371 -5.06 -14.09 0.69
C ALA A 371 -5.71 -13.73 -0.65
N VAL A 372 -5.11 -14.15 -1.78
CA VAL A 372 -5.71 -13.96 -3.12
C VAL A 372 -7.09 -14.63 -3.23
N LEU A 373 -7.22 -15.86 -2.75
CA LEU A 373 -8.50 -16.59 -2.77
C LEU A 373 -9.56 -15.89 -1.92
N LEU A 374 -9.20 -15.42 -0.72
CA LEU A 374 -10.14 -14.70 0.15
C LEU A 374 -10.53 -13.35 -0.45
N THR A 375 -9.58 -12.59 -1.01
CA THR A 375 -9.85 -11.33 -1.72
C THR A 375 -10.86 -11.54 -2.85
N GLY A 376 -10.65 -12.54 -3.70
CA GLY A 376 -11.57 -12.84 -4.80
C GLY A 376 -12.93 -13.34 -4.33
N LEU A 377 -12.97 -14.17 -3.27
CA LEU A 377 -14.23 -14.64 -2.68
C LEU A 377 -15.08 -13.48 -2.14
N VAL A 378 -14.45 -12.52 -1.44
CA VAL A 378 -15.15 -11.34 -0.92
C VAL A 378 -15.64 -10.44 -2.06
N GLN A 379 -14.84 -10.23 -3.10
CA GLN A 379 -15.26 -9.47 -4.27
C GLN A 379 -16.45 -10.11 -5.00
N ILE A 380 -16.43 -11.44 -5.16
CA ILE A 380 -17.56 -12.22 -5.71
C ILE A 380 -18.80 -12.07 -4.81
N ALA A 381 -18.64 -12.15 -3.49
CA ALA A 381 -19.74 -11.98 -2.55
C ALA A 381 -20.36 -10.57 -2.62
N PHE A 382 -19.53 -9.53 -2.76
CA PHE A 382 -20.02 -8.16 -2.98
C PHE A 382 -20.75 -7.99 -4.30
N ASN A 383 -20.20 -8.51 -5.40
CA ASN A 383 -20.88 -8.50 -6.69
C ASN A 383 -22.20 -9.30 -6.67
N SER A 384 -22.30 -10.34 -5.83
CA SER A 384 -23.53 -11.13 -5.65
C SER A 384 -24.71 -10.29 -5.15
N ILE A 385 -24.46 -9.21 -4.40
CA ILE A 385 -25.52 -8.35 -3.85
C ILE A 385 -26.36 -7.74 -4.97
N TYR A 386 -25.76 -7.50 -6.13
CA TYR A 386 -26.43 -6.97 -7.31
C TYR A 386 -27.52 -7.89 -7.89
N PHE A 387 -27.47 -9.21 -7.61
CA PHE A 387 -28.59 -10.11 -7.93
C PHE A 387 -29.87 -9.69 -7.21
N GLY A 388 -29.74 -9.28 -5.94
CA GLY A 388 -30.86 -8.88 -5.11
C GLY A 388 -31.32 -7.47 -5.43
N THR A 389 -30.44 -6.49 -5.21
CA THR A 389 -30.79 -5.05 -5.27
C THR A 389 -29.67 -4.20 -5.86
N VAL A 390 -30.05 -3.19 -6.66
CA VAL A 390 -29.13 -2.16 -7.16
C VAL A 390 -28.64 -1.27 -6.01
N THR A 391 -29.54 -0.89 -5.12
CA THR A 391 -29.26 -0.05 -3.93
C THR A 391 -28.25 -0.70 -2.99
N GLY A 392 -28.35 -2.02 -2.80
CA GLY A 392 -27.40 -2.79 -1.99
C GLY A 392 -26.00 -2.77 -2.61
N PHE A 393 -25.90 -2.91 -3.93
CA PHE A 393 -24.60 -2.80 -4.62
C PHE A 393 -24.06 -1.36 -4.62
N ASN A 394 -24.90 -0.35 -4.82
CA ASN A 394 -24.49 1.05 -4.69
C ASN A 394 -23.92 1.35 -3.29
N THR A 395 -24.41 0.67 -2.26
CA THR A 395 -23.81 0.72 -0.92
C THR A 395 -22.40 0.16 -0.91
N ILE A 396 -22.10 -0.92 -1.67
CA ILE A 396 -20.73 -1.44 -1.85
C ILE A 396 -19.83 -0.41 -2.54
N VAL A 397 -20.33 0.26 -3.58
CA VAL A 397 -19.60 1.34 -4.26
C VAL A 397 -19.27 2.47 -3.30
N ALA A 398 -20.22 2.87 -2.46
CA ALA A 398 -20.02 3.93 -1.48
C ALA A 398 -19.05 3.54 -0.36
N ILE A 399 -19.13 2.31 0.19
CA ILE A 399 -18.17 1.85 1.22
C ILE A 399 -16.76 1.66 0.67
N ALA A 400 -16.59 1.42 -0.63
CA ALA A 400 -15.27 1.39 -1.25
C ALA A 400 -14.55 2.74 -1.04
N THR A 401 -15.19 3.85 -1.43
CA THR A 401 -14.67 5.21 -1.20
C THR A 401 -14.58 5.54 0.29
N GLN A 402 -15.64 5.27 1.06
CA GLN A 402 -15.71 5.59 2.49
C GLN A 402 -14.61 4.88 3.29
N GLY A 403 -14.34 3.61 2.98
CA GLY A 403 -13.31 2.80 3.63
C GLY A 403 -11.93 3.44 3.48
N PHE A 404 -11.55 3.80 2.26
CA PHE A 404 -10.32 4.53 1.98
C PHE A 404 -10.28 5.90 2.67
N TYR A 405 -11.36 6.68 2.60
CA TYR A 405 -11.35 8.03 3.16
C TYR A 405 -11.22 8.02 4.68
N LEU A 406 -11.93 7.11 5.36
CA LEU A 406 -11.78 6.91 6.80
C LEU A 406 -10.38 6.43 7.15
N SER A 407 -9.85 5.48 6.40
CA SER A 407 -8.53 4.92 6.67
C SER A 407 -7.38 5.89 6.33
N TYR A 408 -7.56 6.83 5.39
CA TYR A 408 -6.67 7.97 5.15
C TYR A 408 -6.76 9.03 6.24
N ALA A 409 -7.96 9.29 6.78
CA ALA A 409 -8.16 10.31 7.79
C ALA A 409 -7.49 9.95 9.12
N MET A 410 -7.47 8.66 9.48
CA MET A 410 -6.89 8.18 10.75
C MET A 410 -5.40 8.47 10.95
N PRO A 411 -4.47 8.18 10.01
CA PRO A 411 -3.06 8.51 10.18
C PRO A 411 -2.81 10.03 10.18
N LEU A 412 -3.58 10.80 9.40
CA LEU A 412 -3.52 12.27 9.45
C LEU A 412 -3.94 12.79 10.84
N LEU A 413 -5.03 12.26 11.40
CA LEU A 413 -5.49 12.58 12.74
C LEU A 413 -4.48 12.17 13.81
N ALA A 414 -3.93 10.96 13.73
CA ALA A 414 -2.90 10.46 14.64
C ALA A 414 -1.70 11.41 14.68
N ARG A 415 -1.26 11.89 13.51
CA ARG A 415 -0.16 12.85 13.40
C ARG A 415 -0.51 14.23 13.97
N ILE A 416 -1.73 14.71 13.76
CA ILE A 416 -2.20 15.98 14.35
C ILE A 416 -2.18 15.88 15.88
N ILE A 417 -2.73 14.80 16.43
CA ILE A 417 -2.78 14.58 17.88
C ILE A 417 -1.37 14.45 18.46
N ALA A 418 -0.48 13.69 17.81
CA ALA A 418 0.91 13.55 18.25
C ALA A 418 1.63 14.91 18.33
N HIS A 419 1.41 15.78 17.33
CA HIS A 419 2.01 17.11 17.29
C HIS A 419 1.56 17.98 18.47
N PHE A 420 0.25 18.02 18.78
CA PHE A 420 -0.29 18.83 19.87
C PHE A 420 -0.09 18.22 21.27
N SER A 421 0.10 16.90 21.36
CA SER A 421 0.33 16.20 22.63
C SER A 421 1.80 16.26 23.10
N GLY A 422 2.67 16.99 22.39
CA GLY A 422 4.08 17.15 22.75
C GLY A 422 5.00 15.97 22.39
N LYS A 423 4.45 14.89 21.81
CA LYS A 423 5.23 13.78 21.25
C LYS A 423 5.88 14.27 19.95
N LYS A 424 7.12 14.79 20.04
CA LYS A 424 7.89 15.24 18.87
C LYS A 424 8.40 14.05 18.04
N THR A 425 7.52 13.35 17.35
CA THR A 425 7.91 12.45 16.25
C THR A 425 8.10 13.29 14.99
N ARG A 426 9.30 13.87 14.83
CA ARG A 426 9.70 14.40 13.53
C ARG A 426 9.73 13.22 12.56
N LEU A 427 9.06 13.34 11.43
CA LEU A 427 9.16 12.33 10.37
C LEU A 427 10.53 12.48 9.70
N GLU A 428 11.45 11.60 10.08
CA GLU A 428 12.80 11.54 9.52
C GLU A 428 12.79 10.63 8.29
N GLY A 429 12.52 11.23 7.12
CA GLY A 429 12.52 10.55 5.84
C GLY A 429 13.13 11.41 4.73
N PRO A 430 13.64 10.81 3.64
CA PRO A 430 14.22 11.54 2.50
C PRO A 430 13.24 12.58 1.89
N TYR A 431 11.94 12.29 1.99
CA TYR A 431 10.86 13.23 1.70
C TYR A 431 10.29 13.76 3.02
N SER A 432 10.53 15.04 3.32
CA SER A 432 9.99 15.74 4.48
C SER A 432 9.38 17.08 4.08
N LEU A 433 8.20 17.38 4.61
CA LEU A 433 7.47 18.64 4.41
C LEU A 433 7.82 19.67 5.50
N GLY A 434 8.62 19.28 6.49
CA GLY A 434 9.01 20.11 7.62
C GLY A 434 7.80 20.72 8.32
N ARG A 435 7.79 22.04 8.48
CA ARG A 435 6.70 22.78 9.13
C ARG A 435 5.37 22.76 8.37
N TYR A 436 5.40 22.54 7.06
CA TYR A 436 4.17 22.52 6.25
C TYR A 436 3.41 21.19 6.37
N GLY A 437 4.07 20.12 6.83
CA GLY A 437 3.45 18.81 6.98
C GLY A 437 2.22 18.83 7.88
N ILE A 438 2.25 19.54 9.01
CA ILE A 438 1.09 19.62 9.91
C ILE A 438 -0.08 20.38 9.30
N VAL A 439 0.20 21.46 8.56
CA VAL A 439 -0.84 22.25 7.88
C VAL A 439 -1.56 21.41 6.84
N LEU A 440 -0.81 20.65 6.04
CA LEU A 440 -1.37 19.73 5.04
C LEU A 440 -2.15 18.58 5.69
N ASN A 441 -1.70 18.04 6.83
CA ASN A 441 -2.50 17.05 7.57
C ASN A 441 -3.84 17.62 8.02
N ILE A 442 -3.87 18.86 8.54
CA ILE A 442 -5.11 19.49 9.02
C ILE A 442 -6.07 19.71 7.84
N ILE A 443 -5.60 20.29 6.75
CA ILE A 443 -6.39 20.52 5.54
C ILE A 443 -6.93 19.19 4.99
N GLY A 444 -6.05 18.19 4.86
CA GLY A 444 -6.40 16.86 4.37
C GLY A 444 -7.42 16.16 5.28
N PHE A 445 -7.23 16.22 6.60
CA PHE A 445 -8.15 15.61 7.57
C PHE A 445 -9.53 16.25 7.50
N LEU A 446 -9.62 17.59 7.47
CA LEU A 446 -10.89 18.31 7.38
C LEU A 446 -11.63 17.96 6.08
N PHE A 447 -10.91 17.88 4.95
CA PHE A 447 -11.48 17.46 3.69
C PHE A 447 -12.01 16.02 3.73
N LEU A 448 -11.20 15.07 4.20
CA LEU A 448 -11.62 13.67 4.30
C LEU A 448 -12.80 13.50 5.25
N ALA A 449 -12.79 14.18 6.41
CA ALA A 449 -13.88 14.17 7.36
C ALA A 449 -15.18 14.74 6.76
N PHE A 450 -15.08 15.87 6.05
CA PHE A 450 -16.21 16.46 5.32
C PHE A 450 -16.79 15.46 4.31
N MET A 451 -15.96 14.88 3.45
CA MET A 451 -16.42 13.91 2.44
C MET A 451 -17.01 12.65 3.07
N CYS A 452 -16.41 12.15 4.16
CA CYS A 452 -16.95 11.02 4.92
C CYS A 452 -18.35 11.31 5.47
N ILE A 453 -18.62 12.53 5.94
CA ILE A 453 -19.95 12.90 6.45
C ILE A 453 -20.95 12.96 5.30
N ILE A 454 -20.60 13.62 4.20
CA ILE A 454 -21.48 13.80 3.04
C ILE A 454 -21.85 12.47 2.38
N ALA A 455 -20.90 11.53 2.26
CA ALA A 455 -21.12 10.23 1.63
C ALA A 455 -22.20 9.36 2.32
N ASN A 456 -22.65 9.73 3.53
CA ASN A 456 -23.67 9.01 4.29
C ASN A 456 -25.10 9.51 4.04
N PHE A 457 -25.29 10.59 3.31
CA PHE A 457 -26.61 11.14 3.05
C PHE A 457 -27.20 10.65 1.72
N PRO A 458 -28.55 10.64 1.56
CA PRO A 458 -29.21 10.20 0.33
C PRO A 458 -28.83 11.06 -0.89
N SER A 459 -28.75 10.42 -2.05
CA SER A 459 -28.40 11.05 -3.34
C SER A 459 -29.59 11.71 -4.04
N ALA A 460 -30.82 11.33 -3.71
CA ALA A 460 -32.04 11.89 -4.29
C ALA A 460 -33.13 12.12 -3.23
N THR A 461 -34.15 12.92 -3.56
CA THR A 461 -35.34 13.15 -2.73
C THR A 461 -36.60 13.29 -3.61
N PRO A 462 -37.77 12.77 -3.20
CA PRO A 462 -38.09 12.12 -1.91
C PRO A 462 -37.37 10.78 -1.71
N VAL A 463 -37.00 10.49 -0.46
CA VAL A 463 -36.26 9.27 -0.09
C VAL A 463 -37.22 8.12 0.16
N ASP A 464 -36.95 6.96 -0.43
CA ASP A 464 -37.68 5.71 -0.26
C ASP A 464 -36.71 4.53 -0.05
N SER A 465 -37.24 3.31 0.05
CA SER A 465 -36.43 2.10 0.25
C SER A 465 -35.55 1.73 -0.95
N GLU A 466 -35.86 2.23 -2.14
CA GLU A 466 -35.12 1.93 -3.37
C GLU A 466 -33.97 2.92 -3.61
N ASN A 467 -34.07 4.15 -3.10
CA ASN A 467 -33.03 5.18 -3.25
C ASN A 467 -32.28 5.55 -1.95
N MET A 468 -32.64 4.98 -0.81
CA MET A 468 -31.96 5.24 0.46
C MET A 468 -30.47 4.88 0.39
N ASN A 469 -29.63 5.75 0.95
CA ASN A 469 -28.20 5.49 1.10
C ASN A 469 -27.91 4.72 2.39
N TYR A 470 -27.56 3.43 2.28
CA TYR A 470 -27.26 2.55 3.42
C TYR A 470 -25.79 2.55 3.85
N THR A 471 -24.98 3.50 3.36
CA THR A 471 -23.53 3.59 3.68
C THR A 471 -23.26 3.74 5.18
N SER A 472 -24.09 4.48 5.90
CA SER A 472 -23.96 4.67 7.35
C SER A 472 -24.20 3.39 8.12
N ALA A 473 -25.21 2.61 7.73
CA ALA A 473 -25.49 1.30 8.30
C ALA A 473 -24.36 0.31 8.01
N ALA A 474 -23.84 0.28 6.78
CA ALA A 474 -22.73 -0.57 6.40
C ALA A 474 -21.44 -0.20 7.16
N THR A 475 -21.15 1.09 7.30
CA THR A 475 -20.02 1.62 8.10
C THR A 475 -20.14 1.19 9.56
N GLY A 476 -21.34 1.31 10.16
CA GLY A 476 -21.62 0.86 11.51
C GLY A 476 -21.43 -0.66 11.68
N LEU A 477 -21.81 -1.46 10.69
CA LEU A 477 -21.59 -2.91 10.69
C LEU A 477 -20.10 -3.28 10.64
N ILE A 478 -19.31 -2.57 9.84
CA ILE A 478 -17.85 -2.73 9.78
C ILE A 478 -17.22 -2.41 11.15
N MET A 479 -17.64 -1.30 11.77
CA MET A 479 -17.18 -0.95 13.13
C MET A 479 -17.56 -2.01 14.15
N LEU A 480 -18.78 -2.54 14.07
CA LEU A 480 -19.25 -3.60 14.96
C LEU A 480 -18.40 -4.86 14.81
N PHE A 481 -18.14 -5.31 13.57
CA PHE A 481 -17.27 -6.46 13.33
C PHE A 481 -15.84 -6.20 13.82
N SER A 482 -15.27 -5.04 13.53
CA SER A 482 -13.96 -4.64 14.04
C SER A 482 -13.93 -4.66 15.57
N ALA A 483 -14.96 -4.15 16.25
CA ALA A 483 -15.05 -4.17 17.71
C ALA A 483 -15.17 -5.59 18.27
N ILE A 484 -15.99 -6.46 17.67
CA ILE A 484 -16.12 -7.86 18.06
C ILE A 484 -14.79 -8.59 17.90
N PHE A 485 -14.11 -8.45 16.76
CA PHE A 485 -12.83 -9.10 16.53
C PHE A 485 -11.72 -8.52 17.42
N TRP A 486 -11.77 -7.22 17.71
CA TRP A 486 -10.87 -6.59 18.69
C TRP A 486 -11.04 -7.20 20.08
N LEU A 487 -12.27 -7.33 20.58
CA LEU A 487 -12.54 -7.85 21.91
C LEU A 487 -12.24 -9.36 22.04
N THR A 488 -12.45 -10.13 20.98
CA THR A 488 -12.27 -11.59 21.00
C THR A 488 -10.82 -12.01 20.73
N THR A 489 -10.14 -11.39 19.77
CA THR A 489 -8.83 -11.84 19.27
C THR A 489 -7.80 -10.72 19.24
N GLY A 490 -8.16 -9.57 18.66
CA GLY A 490 -7.25 -8.46 18.38
C GLY A 490 -6.54 -7.92 19.63
N ARG A 491 -7.23 -7.74 20.76
CA ARG A 491 -6.63 -7.26 22.01
C ARG A 491 -5.44 -8.09 22.48
N THR A 492 -5.47 -9.40 22.23
CA THR A 492 -4.44 -10.33 22.70
C THR A 492 -3.38 -10.65 21.65
N LYS A 493 -3.75 -10.68 20.37
CA LYS A 493 -2.85 -11.12 19.29
C LYS A 493 -2.32 -10.00 18.40
N PHE A 494 -3.06 -8.92 18.22
CA PHE A 494 -2.66 -7.83 17.32
C PHE A 494 -1.56 -6.99 17.98
N THR A 495 -0.35 -7.07 17.46
CA THR A 495 0.84 -6.35 17.93
C THR A 495 1.12 -5.06 17.14
N GLY A 496 0.45 -4.86 16.00
CA GLY A 496 0.83 -3.84 15.02
C GLY A 496 1.99 -4.33 14.12
N PRO A 497 2.51 -3.47 13.23
CA PRO A 497 3.61 -3.86 12.34
C PRO A 497 4.86 -4.22 13.14
N GLU A 498 5.37 -5.44 12.95
CA GLU A 498 6.66 -5.86 13.50
C GLU A 498 7.80 -5.16 12.73
N SER A 499 8.10 -3.90 13.08
CA SER A 499 9.33 -3.26 12.63
C SER A 499 9.74 -2.09 13.53
N GLY A 500 10.75 -2.36 14.37
CA GLY A 500 11.93 -1.51 14.52
C GLY A 500 11.89 -0.38 15.56
N HIS A 501 12.78 -0.49 16.55
CA HIS A 501 13.31 0.57 17.45
C HIS A 501 12.79 0.66 18.88
N LEU A 502 11.91 -0.25 19.33
CA LEU A 502 11.55 -0.32 20.75
C LEU A 502 11.90 -1.71 21.27
N LEU A 503 13.02 -1.80 21.99
CA LEU A 503 13.32 -2.98 22.80
C LEU A 503 12.70 -2.77 24.18
N GLU A 504 11.58 -3.43 24.41
CA GLU A 504 11.05 -3.59 25.77
C GLU A 504 12.01 -4.47 26.58
N THR A 505 12.56 -3.90 27.63
CA THR A 505 13.25 -4.67 28.68
C THR A 505 12.25 -5.09 29.74
N ASP A 506 12.49 -6.21 30.42
CA ASP A 506 11.66 -6.68 31.53
C ASP A 506 11.89 -5.91 32.85
N VAL A 507 12.46 -4.71 32.77
CA VAL A 507 12.79 -3.82 33.89
C VAL A 507 11.54 -3.02 34.28
N SER A 508 11.08 -3.13 35.54
CA SER A 508 9.93 -2.37 36.06
C SER A 508 10.33 -1.11 36.83
N SER A 509 9.53 -0.06 36.76
CA SER A 509 9.73 1.23 37.46
C SER A 509 9.24 1.28 38.92
N ASP A 510 9.52 0.26 39.74
CA ASP A 510 9.06 0.26 41.13
C ASP A 510 9.94 1.17 42.02
N HIS A 511 9.45 2.37 42.31
CA HIS A 511 10.12 3.40 43.10
C HIS A 511 10.09 3.10 44.60
N SER A 512 11.09 2.38 45.12
CA SER A 512 11.31 2.30 46.57
C SER A 512 12.76 2.57 46.99
N GLY A 513 13.03 3.83 47.36
CA GLY A 513 13.94 4.17 48.47
C GLY A 513 15.46 4.20 48.26
N LEU A 514 15.99 4.05 47.05
CA LEU A 514 17.43 4.26 46.76
C LEU A 514 17.58 5.08 45.45
N GLY A 515 18.63 5.90 45.34
CA GLY A 515 18.79 6.92 44.28
C GLY A 515 18.56 6.43 42.85
N GLU A 516 17.89 7.27 42.04
CA GLU A 516 17.30 6.97 40.72
C GLU A 516 18.21 6.19 39.75
N ASN A 517 19.51 6.48 39.69
CA ASN A 517 20.42 5.82 38.73
C ASN A 517 20.88 4.41 39.13
N SER A 518 20.79 4.02 40.41
CA SER A 518 21.36 2.75 40.89
C SER A 518 20.42 1.54 40.72
N TYR A 519 19.11 1.77 40.77
CA TYR A 519 18.13 0.68 40.80
C TYR A 519 17.85 0.09 39.40
N TRP A 520 17.56 0.94 38.40
CA TRP A 520 17.26 0.44 37.06
C TRP A 520 18.49 -0.22 36.42
N GLU A 521 19.71 0.28 36.67
CA GLU A 521 20.94 -0.34 36.17
C GLU A 521 21.11 -1.76 36.70
N LYS A 522 20.76 -2.00 37.96
CA LYS A 522 20.82 -3.34 38.56
C LYS A 522 19.79 -4.28 37.91
N SER A 523 18.55 -3.83 37.80
CA SER A 523 17.47 -4.58 37.13
C SER A 523 17.78 -4.84 35.65
N PHE A 524 18.40 -3.87 34.98
CA PHE A 524 18.86 -3.97 33.59
C PHE A 524 19.98 -5.01 33.43
N ARG A 525 20.95 -5.06 34.36
CA ARG A 525 21.99 -6.13 34.39
C ARG A 525 21.38 -7.52 34.55
N ASP A 526 20.33 -7.62 35.36
CA ASP A 526 19.64 -8.88 35.66
C ASP A 526 18.55 -9.23 34.61
N SER A 527 18.37 -8.38 33.60
CA SER A 527 17.33 -8.56 32.57
C SER A 527 17.51 -9.84 31.79
N ARG A 528 16.40 -10.59 31.60
CA ARG A 528 16.42 -11.81 30.78
C ARG A 528 16.72 -11.50 29.32
N TRP A 529 16.57 -10.25 28.89
CA TRP A 529 16.87 -9.82 27.53
C TRP A 529 18.32 -10.15 27.13
N PHE A 530 19.30 -9.95 28.02
CA PHE A 530 20.70 -10.28 27.76
C PHE A 530 21.00 -11.79 27.66
N THR A 531 20.10 -12.62 28.18
CA THR A 531 20.23 -14.08 28.17
C THR A 531 19.51 -14.76 27.01
N ARG A 532 18.77 -14.02 26.17
CA ARG A 532 18.06 -14.60 25.01
C ARG A 532 18.99 -14.65 23.78
N GLY A 533 18.92 -15.72 22.99
CA GLY A 533 19.78 -15.87 21.80
C GLY A 533 19.58 -14.78 20.74
N TRP A 534 18.33 -14.59 20.29
CA TRP A 534 17.99 -13.68 19.19
C TRP A 534 18.28 -12.20 19.48
N THR A 535 18.27 -11.80 20.76
CA THR A 535 18.51 -10.41 21.16
C THR A 535 19.97 -9.97 20.94
N LEU A 536 20.88 -10.91 20.68
CA LEU A 536 22.27 -10.58 20.35
C LEU A 536 22.37 -9.81 19.03
N GLN A 537 21.61 -10.23 18.01
CA GLN A 537 21.56 -9.54 16.74
C GLN A 537 20.87 -8.18 16.89
N GLU A 538 19.78 -8.12 17.65
CA GLU A 538 19.06 -6.88 17.97
C GLU A 538 19.95 -5.84 18.67
N LEU A 539 20.95 -6.29 19.46
CA LEU A 539 21.91 -5.41 20.13
C LEU A 539 23.01 -4.89 19.20
N ILE A 540 23.54 -5.77 18.34
CA ILE A 540 24.75 -5.51 17.57
C ILE A 540 24.44 -4.88 16.21
N ALA A 541 23.37 -5.30 15.54
CA ALA A 541 23.05 -4.84 14.18
C ALA A 541 22.74 -3.33 14.09
N PRO A 542 21.93 -2.72 14.99
CA PRO A 542 21.61 -1.30 14.90
C PRO A 542 22.68 -0.44 15.57
N ILE A 543 23.04 0.71 15.00
CA ILE A 543 23.98 1.65 15.65
C ILE A 543 23.33 2.34 16.86
N HIS A 544 22.02 2.61 16.79
CA HIS A 544 21.20 3.25 17.83
C HIS A 544 20.15 2.28 18.36
N VAL A 545 20.03 2.19 19.68
CA VAL A 545 19.09 1.29 20.35
C VAL A 545 18.63 1.94 21.65
N ASP A 546 17.39 2.40 21.69
CA ASP A 546 16.77 2.89 22.92
C ASP A 546 16.17 1.73 23.73
N PHE A 547 16.46 1.72 25.04
CA PHE A 547 15.90 0.77 25.99
C PHE A 547 14.74 1.41 26.76
N PHE A 548 13.68 0.65 26.97
CA PHE A 548 12.49 1.07 27.69
C PHE A 548 12.18 0.13 28.85
N THR A 549 11.59 0.65 29.92
CA THR A 549 10.98 -0.17 30.98
C THR A 549 9.79 -0.94 30.43
N ARG A 550 9.30 -1.91 31.20
CA ARG A 550 8.06 -2.64 30.92
C ARG A 550 6.84 -1.72 30.91
N GLU A 551 6.93 -0.57 31.57
CA GLU A 551 5.92 0.48 31.60
C GLU A 551 6.11 1.50 30.45
N GLU A 552 6.96 1.19 29.46
CA GLU A 552 7.27 2.01 28.27
C GLU A 552 7.94 3.36 28.58
N GLU A 553 8.57 3.52 29.75
CA GLU A 553 9.39 4.69 30.06
C GLU A 553 10.78 4.52 29.45
N ARG A 554 11.24 5.53 28.70
CA ARG A 554 12.58 5.51 28.11
C ARG A 554 13.62 5.49 29.22
N LEU A 555 14.41 4.43 29.28
CA LEU A 555 15.54 4.31 30.20
C LEU A 555 16.73 5.10 29.64
N VAL A 556 17.28 4.64 28.51
CA VAL A 556 18.58 5.11 28.03
C VAL A 556 18.88 4.61 26.60
N ASP A 557 19.73 5.31 25.84
CA ASP A 557 20.24 4.82 24.56
C ASP A 557 21.51 3.97 24.73
N LYS A 558 21.71 2.99 23.84
CA LYS A 558 22.90 2.15 23.75
C LYS A 558 24.18 2.97 23.75
N ALA A 559 24.21 4.15 23.12
CA ALA A 559 25.42 4.96 23.08
C ALA A 559 25.85 5.46 24.48
N GLU A 560 24.87 5.71 25.35
CA GLU A 560 25.07 6.24 26.69
C GLU A 560 25.53 5.16 27.67
N ILE A 561 25.15 3.89 27.44
CA ILE A 561 25.44 2.75 28.35
C ILE A 561 26.35 1.67 27.76
N ARG A 562 27.21 2.00 26.80
CA ARG A 562 28.12 1.02 26.17
C ARG A 562 29.02 0.28 27.16
N GLU A 563 29.50 0.98 28.19
CA GLU A 563 30.32 0.41 29.26
C GLU A 563 29.54 -0.64 30.07
N LEU A 564 28.28 -0.34 30.40
CA LEU A 564 27.37 -1.25 31.08
C LEU A 564 27.12 -2.50 30.21
N ILE A 565 26.80 -2.30 28.93
CA ILE A 565 26.54 -3.39 27.98
C ILE A 565 27.78 -4.26 27.78
N ARG A 566 28.98 -3.67 27.63
CA ARG A 566 30.24 -4.43 27.55
C ARG A 566 30.43 -5.31 28.77
N ASN A 567 30.19 -4.76 29.96
CA ASN A 567 30.36 -5.50 31.21
C ASN A 567 29.35 -6.66 31.36
N ILE A 568 28.15 -6.54 30.78
CA ILE A 568 27.13 -7.60 30.80
C ILE A 568 27.41 -8.68 29.74
N THR A 569 27.77 -8.26 28.52
CA THR A 569 27.77 -9.14 27.33
C THR A 569 29.16 -9.59 26.87
N GLY A 570 30.22 -8.92 27.33
CA GLY A 570 31.58 -9.11 26.84
C GLY A 570 31.83 -8.56 25.43
N ILE A 571 30.87 -7.88 24.81
CA ILE A 571 31.01 -7.29 23.47
C ILE A 571 31.91 -6.04 23.56
N SER A 572 32.95 -5.99 22.72
CA SER A 572 33.90 -4.87 22.73
C SER A 572 33.23 -3.53 22.38
N LEU A 573 33.76 -2.43 22.93
CA LEU A 573 33.22 -1.09 22.67
C LEU A 573 33.24 -0.74 21.18
N GLN A 574 34.25 -1.21 20.44
CA GLN A 574 34.39 -0.97 19.01
C GLN A 574 33.20 -1.52 18.23
N VAL A 575 32.73 -2.73 18.59
CA VAL A 575 31.54 -3.35 17.98
C VAL A 575 30.28 -2.60 18.39
N LEU A 576 30.16 -2.21 19.67
CA LEU A 576 29.02 -1.40 20.15
C LEU A 576 28.97 0.01 19.54
N GLN A 577 30.07 0.47 18.94
CA GLN A 577 30.18 1.73 18.20
C GLN A 577 29.94 1.56 16.69
N GLY A 578 29.67 0.34 16.20
CA GLY A 578 29.36 0.07 14.80
C GLY A 578 30.52 -0.49 13.98
N THR A 579 31.60 -0.97 14.60
CA THR A 579 32.65 -1.70 13.85
C THR A 579 32.05 -2.97 13.23
N PRO A 580 32.24 -3.21 11.92
CA PRO A 580 31.75 -4.41 11.26
C PRO A 580 32.18 -5.69 11.97
N VAL A 581 31.23 -6.60 12.23
CA VAL A 581 31.45 -7.84 12.98
C VAL A 581 32.37 -8.83 12.28
N ASP A 582 32.63 -8.66 10.98
CA ASP A 582 33.54 -9.49 10.20
C ASP A 582 35.03 -9.21 10.51
N GLN A 583 35.32 -8.05 11.11
CA GLN A 583 36.65 -7.70 11.62
C GLN A 583 36.97 -8.41 12.95
N VAL A 584 35.95 -9.00 13.57
CA VAL A 584 36.06 -9.71 14.84
C VAL A 584 36.27 -11.21 14.60
N SER A 585 37.13 -11.81 15.44
CA SER A 585 37.42 -13.24 15.35
C SER A 585 36.16 -14.10 15.48
N VAL A 586 36.15 -15.25 14.81
CA VAL A 586 35.03 -16.20 14.88
C VAL A 586 34.81 -16.66 16.32
N GLU A 587 35.88 -16.87 17.08
CA GLU A 587 35.84 -17.30 18.47
C GLU A 587 35.19 -16.25 19.38
N GLU A 588 35.55 -14.98 19.23
CA GLU A 588 34.94 -13.89 19.99
C GLU A 588 33.44 -13.76 19.70
N ARG A 589 33.03 -13.88 18.43
CA ARG A 589 31.62 -13.89 18.04
C ARG A 589 30.83 -15.04 18.66
N PHE A 590 31.43 -16.24 18.75
CA PHE A 590 30.81 -17.37 19.46
C PHE A 590 30.73 -17.12 20.97
N ASN A 591 31.73 -16.43 21.56
CA ASN A 591 31.72 -16.12 22.98
C ASN A 591 30.57 -15.19 23.38
N TRP A 592 30.17 -14.24 22.55
CA TRP A 592 29.00 -13.38 22.80
C TRP A 592 27.67 -14.15 22.92
N ALA A 593 27.62 -15.34 22.34
CA ALA A 593 26.45 -16.21 22.34
C ALA A 593 26.48 -17.28 23.44
N LYS A 594 27.63 -17.50 24.10
CA LYS A 594 27.88 -18.66 24.97
C LYS A 594 26.91 -18.77 26.15
N GLU A 595 26.59 -17.65 26.80
CA GLU A 595 25.69 -17.60 27.96
C GLU A 595 24.22 -17.38 27.58
N ARG A 596 23.91 -17.32 26.29
CA ARG A 596 22.56 -17.08 25.79
C ARG A 596 21.80 -18.38 25.59
N ARG A 597 20.49 -18.33 25.82
CA ARG A 597 19.55 -19.46 25.76
C ARG A 597 18.51 -19.22 24.68
N THR A 598 18.10 -20.29 24.03
CA THR A 598 17.05 -20.30 23.02
C THR A 598 15.95 -21.29 23.39
N LYS A 599 14.74 -21.08 22.86
CA LYS A 599 13.59 -21.95 23.14
C LYS A 599 13.71 -23.30 22.44
N ARG A 600 14.24 -23.32 21.21
CA ARG A 600 14.60 -24.53 20.48
C ARG A 600 16.12 -24.69 20.49
N GLU A 601 16.59 -25.92 20.54
CA GLU A 601 18.03 -26.21 20.64
C GLU A 601 18.81 -25.83 19.38
N GLU A 602 18.16 -25.83 18.21
CA GLU A 602 18.78 -25.45 16.94
C GLU A 602 18.90 -23.92 16.77
N ASP A 603 18.05 -23.16 17.46
CA ASP A 603 18.07 -21.69 17.42
C ASP A 603 19.38 -21.13 18.00
N GLU A 604 20.13 -21.91 18.80
CA GLU A 604 21.49 -21.53 19.22
C GLU A 604 22.41 -21.31 18.01
N SER A 605 22.18 -22.02 16.90
CA SER A 605 22.90 -21.82 15.65
C SER A 605 22.23 -20.80 14.76
N TYR A 606 20.90 -20.86 14.65
CA TYR A 606 20.15 -20.00 13.73
C TYR A 606 20.14 -18.52 14.14
N SER A 607 20.19 -18.25 15.43
CA SER A 607 20.33 -16.87 15.95
C SER A 607 21.70 -16.25 15.71
N LEU A 608 22.65 -16.97 15.09
CA LEU A 608 24.00 -16.47 14.79
C LEU A 608 24.25 -16.26 13.30
N LEU A 609 23.29 -16.58 12.43
CA LEU A 609 23.46 -16.50 10.97
C LEU A 609 23.85 -15.09 10.51
N GLY A 610 23.19 -14.05 11.03
CA GLY A 610 23.50 -12.66 10.71
C GLY A 610 24.84 -12.18 11.27
N ILE A 611 25.28 -12.72 12.41
CA ILE A 611 26.56 -12.36 13.06
C ILE A 611 27.75 -12.94 12.29
N PHE A 612 27.55 -14.11 11.70
CA PHE A 612 28.56 -14.78 10.90
C PHE A 612 28.46 -14.49 9.39
N ASP A 613 27.41 -13.79 8.97
CA ASP A 613 27.15 -13.47 7.56
C ASP A 613 27.15 -14.76 6.71
N VAL A 614 26.33 -15.71 7.15
CA VAL A 614 26.15 -17.02 6.54
C VAL A 614 24.67 -17.33 6.35
N GLN A 615 24.34 -18.03 5.27
CA GLN A 615 22.98 -18.45 4.97
C GLN A 615 22.89 -19.97 5.01
N MET A 616 21.94 -20.50 5.78
CA MET A 616 21.61 -21.93 5.77
C MET A 616 20.12 -22.15 6.04
N PRO A 617 19.51 -23.21 5.46
CA PRO A 617 18.13 -23.56 5.75
C PRO A 617 17.89 -23.88 7.23
N LEU A 618 16.79 -23.37 7.79
CA LEU A 618 16.29 -23.69 9.12
C LEU A 618 15.62 -25.07 9.09
N ILE A 619 16.26 -26.08 9.67
CA ILE A 619 15.73 -27.45 9.77
C ILE A 619 15.47 -27.74 11.24
N TYR A 620 14.23 -27.54 11.68
CA TYR A 620 13.81 -27.85 13.04
C TYR A 620 13.59 -29.37 13.20
N GLY A 621 14.15 -29.95 14.26
CA GLY A 621 14.17 -31.41 14.50
C GLY A 621 15.48 -32.09 14.08
N GLU A 622 16.47 -31.35 13.57
CA GLU A 622 17.79 -31.93 13.26
C GLU A 622 18.68 -32.14 14.49
N GLY A 623 18.34 -31.46 15.59
CA GLY A 623 19.08 -31.49 16.84
C GLY A 623 20.30 -30.56 16.88
N ARG A 624 20.63 -30.07 18.09
CA ARG A 624 21.67 -29.06 18.33
C ARG A 624 23.00 -29.35 17.63
N SER A 625 23.50 -30.58 17.77
CA SER A 625 24.82 -30.96 17.24
C SER A 625 24.89 -30.95 15.72
N LYS A 626 23.77 -31.15 15.00
CA LYS A 626 23.74 -31.06 13.54
C LYS A 626 23.67 -29.60 13.09
N ALA A 627 22.82 -28.79 13.72
CA ALA A 627 22.71 -27.36 13.44
C ALA A 627 24.05 -26.63 13.64
N VAL A 628 24.73 -26.86 14.76
CA VAL A 628 26.03 -26.23 15.08
C VAL A 628 27.11 -26.64 14.07
N ARG A 629 27.12 -27.91 13.66
CA ARG A 629 28.09 -28.40 12.68
C ARG A 629 27.87 -27.80 11.30
N ARG A 630 26.62 -27.66 10.87
CA ARG A 630 26.29 -26.97 9.60
C ARG A 630 26.70 -25.50 9.65
N LEU A 631 26.40 -24.80 10.75
CA LEU A 631 26.84 -23.42 10.95
C LEU A 631 28.36 -23.29 10.81
N LYS A 632 29.12 -24.14 11.49
CA LYS A 632 30.59 -24.14 11.40
C LYS A 632 31.10 -24.38 9.97
N ASN A 633 30.47 -25.30 9.24
CA ASN A 633 30.83 -25.58 7.84
C ASN A 633 30.58 -24.36 6.94
N GLU A 634 29.45 -23.66 7.11
CA GLU A 634 29.15 -22.45 6.34
C GLU A 634 30.12 -21.31 6.69
N ILE A 635 30.48 -21.15 7.96
CA ILE A 635 31.49 -20.16 8.40
C ILE A 635 32.84 -20.46 7.74
N GLU A 636 33.26 -21.72 7.71
CA GLU A 636 34.51 -22.13 7.07
C GLU A 636 34.48 -21.91 5.56
N LEU A 637 33.37 -22.23 4.91
CA LEU A 637 33.17 -22.00 3.48
C LEU A 637 33.24 -20.51 3.14
N ALA A 638 32.53 -19.67 3.90
CA ALA A 638 32.55 -18.21 3.76
C ALA A 638 33.96 -17.65 3.97
N GLY A 639 34.71 -18.16 4.94
CA GLY A 639 36.11 -17.78 5.18
C GLY A 639 37.03 -18.12 4.01
N ARG A 640 36.87 -19.30 3.39
CA ARG A 640 37.65 -19.72 2.21
C ARG A 640 37.36 -18.84 0.98
N LEU A 641 36.10 -18.46 0.78
CA LEU A 641 35.69 -17.57 -0.31
C LEU A 641 36.31 -16.18 -0.15
N ARG A 642 36.24 -15.58 1.06
CA ARG A 642 36.86 -14.27 1.36
C ARG A 642 38.39 -14.27 1.15
N HIS A 643 39.07 -15.37 1.51
CA HIS A 643 40.51 -15.50 1.28
C HIS A 643 40.88 -15.61 -0.21
N ARG A 644 40.00 -16.19 -1.03
CA ARG A 644 40.20 -16.31 -2.47
C ARG A 644 40.09 -14.94 -3.16
N ASP A 645 39.10 -14.14 -2.78
CA ASP A 645 38.88 -12.80 -3.33
C ASP A 645 40.02 -11.82 -3.01
N ARG A 646 40.60 -11.90 -1.80
CA ARG A 646 41.78 -11.10 -1.42
C ARG A 646 43.04 -11.44 -2.21
N ARG A 647 43.22 -12.70 -2.66
CA ARG A 647 44.37 -13.11 -3.50
C ARG A 647 44.26 -12.62 -4.94
N THR A 648 43.06 -12.52 -5.49
CA THR A 648 42.84 -12.01 -6.84
C THR A 648 43.08 -10.50 -6.97
N GLN A 649 42.98 -9.72 -5.89
CA GLN A 649 43.31 -8.29 -5.89
C GLN A 649 44.81 -7.98 -5.85
N TYR A 650 45.67 -8.94 -5.51
CA TYR A 650 47.12 -8.74 -5.40
C TYR A 650 47.87 -9.55 -6.48
N THR A 651 47.71 -9.15 -7.74
CA THR A 651 48.61 -9.60 -8.81
C THR A 651 49.59 -8.46 -9.11
N PRO A 652 50.89 -8.56 -8.75
CA PRO A 652 51.84 -7.51 -9.07
C PRO A 652 52.03 -7.43 -10.60
N PRO A 653 52.23 -6.22 -11.18
CA PRO A 653 52.36 -6.07 -12.62
C PRO A 653 53.59 -6.86 -13.11
N LYS A 654 53.37 -7.73 -14.09
CA LYS A 654 54.45 -8.46 -14.78
C LYS A 654 55.41 -7.43 -15.38
N LYS A 655 56.67 -7.45 -14.95
CA LYS A 655 57.78 -6.74 -15.60
C LYS A 655 57.81 -7.12 -17.08
N GLN A 656 57.46 -6.18 -17.96
CA GLN A 656 57.77 -6.26 -19.38
C GLN A 656 59.30 -6.31 -19.52
N ARG A 657 59.83 -7.45 -20.00
CA ARG A 657 61.19 -7.50 -20.53
C ARG A 657 61.15 -6.92 -21.94
N LEU A 658 61.94 -5.87 -22.14
CA LEU A 658 62.36 -5.37 -23.45
C LEU A 658 62.97 -6.51 -24.25
N TYR A 659 62.41 -6.78 -25.44
CA TYR A 659 63.14 -7.06 -26.68
C TYR A 659 62.23 -6.69 -27.86
#